data_AF-D0NQ82-F1
#
_entry.id   AF-D0NQ82-F1
#
_cell.length_a   1.000
_cell.length_b   1.000
_cell.length_c   1.000
_cell.angle_alpha   90.00
_cell.angle_beta   90.00
_cell.angle_gamma   90.00
#
_symmetry.space_group_name_H-M   'P 1'
#
loop_
_entity.id
_entity.type
_entity.pdbx_description
1 polymer ?
#
loop_
_entity_poly.entity_id
_entity_poly.type
_entity_poly.pdbx_seq_one_letter_code
_entity_poly.pdbx_strand_id
1 'polypeptide(L)'
;MSSADVSEYEAKRLRRIEENRKRLQALHLPTLATPSPPTSKHKKRKRDVEEKPLEPTRKSLRQRKLRRLERQQRKQEEDQFKQETRERAKSDKNERKLFEKCEKKRLKELAKRNKLDKKLQKVSRKEKLVQLENGALKRHLEPSQQPEQQPRIHDWRLRRKLQAQAERRQVALKRREERKVQTEKKNEEKLEMKHKKREFRKEQRAKERMENSFLKEVEKQVRFEELELMRGEDRLSRRYAKQLKRETKHRERQEKVAAKSKLEEDMWLKRMELERQAAELKAEERRRRSREKERRKKEALSRELYPVRQVDLPYVRITKTTEKDTSKPSSLLKVDVNLFHGFSLGKQFLPPGKQSVMQALCPAGYNPEFQREGDIHIWRNATTLFMNASSAVFYRYMFQEVMRHGRKHVFFRWARCQGVTPPILERLRQVQKGAEHFRIDDNYYDLPNLIDPEPKPLLLFIQFPKGPYIYCGRLGFLGYRSDPLEFSFQLLDVSALNWGQLRRLSMKSGDDTEALSEYEAKRLQRMEENQRMLASLELPSMSRRSLRPLVAKSAAKLEPTRRSSRQQKRRVVAEQQAQERQLEEQRQLERQSAQRKEREAQIVLKRQQIELERYQQKLQREQQKEEEKRKKQKIKSQKEEERRQLRNRQLKEIEEERSREWRQHMKEQESQRRLEVEALNEPSPEVVDQRNAECK
;
A
#
# COMPACT_ATOMS: atom_id res chain seq x y z
N MET A 1 -6.72 -9.03 -13.41
CA MET A 1 -5.37 -8.98 -12.81
C MET A 1 -4.37 -9.13 -13.94
N SER A 2 -3.40 -8.23 -13.98
CA SER A 2 -2.40 -8.09 -15.04
C SER A 2 -1.66 -9.42 -15.27
N SER A 3 -1.65 -9.88 -16.52
CA SER A 3 -0.85 -11.01 -17.00
C SER A 3 0.62 -10.63 -16.93
N ALA A 4 1.24 -10.91 -15.80
CA ALA A 4 2.70 -10.93 -15.69
C ALA A 4 3.21 -11.99 -16.68
N ASP A 5 4.28 -11.68 -17.41
CA ASP A 5 4.96 -12.59 -18.33
C ASP A 5 5.50 -13.79 -17.54
N VAL A 6 4.67 -14.80 -17.40
CA VAL A 6 5.01 -16.07 -16.78
C VAL A 6 5.91 -16.82 -17.77
N SER A 7 7.06 -17.31 -17.32
CA SER A 7 7.96 -18.12 -18.14
C SER A 7 7.20 -19.26 -18.85
N GLU A 8 7.58 -19.59 -20.08
CA GLU A 8 6.94 -20.64 -20.89
C GLU A 8 6.82 -21.99 -20.15
N TYR A 9 7.82 -22.32 -19.33
CA TYR A 9 7.79 -23.48 -18.45
C TYR A 9 6.64 -23.44 -17.43
N GLU A 10 6.42 -22.27 -16.85
CA GLU A 10 5.47 -22.04 -15.77
C GLU A 10 4.04 -21.92 -16.32
N ALA A 11 3.87 -21.40 -17.55
CA ALA A 11 2.64 -21.52 -18.32
C ALA A 11 2.28 -22.99 -18.63
N LYS A 12 3.26 -23.81 -19.05
CA LYS A 12 3.06 -25.25 -19.31
C LYS A 12 2.71 -26.03 -18.03
N ARG A 13 3.33 -25.66 -16.91
CA ARG A 13 3.01 -26.21 -15.59
C ARG A 13 1.58 -25.89 -15.15
N LEU A 14 1.12 -24.64 -15.35
CA LEU A 14 -0.24 -24.22 -15.01
C LEU A 14 -1.29 -24.95 -15.87
N ARG A 15 -1.04 -25.13 -17.17
CA ARG A 15 -1.93 -25.92 -18.05
C ARG A 15 -2.09 -27.36 -17.57
N ARG A 16 -1.00 -28.03 -17.17
CA ARG A 16 -1.07 -29.40 -16.61
C ARG A 16 -1.86 -29.47 -15.29
N ILE A 17 -1.72 -28.46 -14.44
CA ILE A 17 -2.48 -28.39 -13.17
C ILE A 17 -3.97 -28.24 -13.46
N GLU A 18 -4.34 -27.39 -14.41
CA GLU A 18 -5.73 -27.17 -14.80
C GLU A 18 -6.35 -28.38 -15.50
N GLU A 19 -5.59 -29.07 -16.35
CA GLU A 19 -5.99 -30.32 -16.99
C GLU A 19 -6.22 -31.44 -15.95
N ASN A 20 -5.31 -31.60 -14.99
CA ASN A 20 -5.48 -32.55 -13.89
C ASN A 20 -6.71 -32.21 -13.03
N ARG A 21 -6.99 -30.92 -12.81
CA ARG A 21 -8.17 -30.48 -12.06
C ARG A 21 -9.46 -30.85 -12.79
N LYS A 22 -9.52 -30.69 -14.11
CA LYS A 22 -10.65 -31.13 -14.94
C LYS A 22 -10.82 -32.64 -14.92
N ARG A 23 -9.73 -33.41 -15.02
CA ARG A 23 -9.77 -34.89 -14.92
C ARG A 23 -10.26 -35.35 -13.54
N LEU A 24 -9.82 -34.72 -12.47
CA LEU A 24 -10.28 -35.02 -11.11
C LEU A 24 -11.76 -34.67 -10.89
N GLN A 25 -12.25 -33.57 -11.48
CA GLN A 25 -13.68 -33.21 -11.45
C GLN A 25 -14.52 -34.22 -12.24
N ALA A 26 -14.03 -34.71 -13.39
CA ALA A 26 -14.71 -35.71 -14.20
C ALA A 26 -14.82 -37.09 -13.50
N LEU A 27 -13.92 -37.39 -12.56
CA LEU A 27 -13.93 -38.65 -11.80
C LEU A 27 -14.91 -38.66 -10.61
N HIS A 28 -15.68 -37.59 -10.39
CA HIS A 28 -16.69 -37.48 -9.31
C HIS A 28 -16.20 -37.95 -7.93
N LEU A 29 -14.90 -37.79 -7.64
CA LEU A 29 -14.36 -38.17 -6.34
C LEU A 29 -14.90 -37.23 -5.25
N PRO A 30 -15.33 -37.75 -4.08
CA PRO A 30 -15.79 -36.94 -2.96
C PRO A 30 -14.75 -35.88 -2.63
N THR A 31 -15.08 -34.63 -2.93
CA THR A 31 -14.16 -33.51 -2.75
C THR A 31 -14.02 -33.27 -1.24
N LEU A 32 -12.96 -33.84 -0.65
CA LEU A 32 -12.58 -33.54 0.72
C LEU A 32 -12.56 -32.03 0.89
N ALA A 33 -13.39 -31.53 1.81
CA ALA A 33 -13.63 -30.12 2.04
C ALA A 33 -12.29 -29.36 2.08
N THR A 34 -12.13 -28.40 1.17
CA THR A 34 -10.94 -27.55 1.10
C THR A 34 -10.77 -26.85 2.45
N PRO A 35 -9.67 -27.13 3.20
CA PRO A 35 -9.37 -26.35 4.39
C PRO A 35 -9.13 -24.90 3.97
N SER A 36 -9.70 -23.99 4.75
CA SER A 36 -9.55 -22.54 4.60
C SER A 36 -8.06 -22.13 4.51
N PRO A 37 -7.74 -21.00 3.85
CA PRO A 37 -6.36 -20.61 3.59
C PRO A 37 -5.58 -20.49 4.90
N PRO A 38 -4.47 -21.23 5.07
CA PRO A 38 -3.66 -21.15 6.28
C PRO A 38 -2.98 -19.78 6.30
N THR A 39 -3.33 -18.98 7.31
CA THR A 39 -2.62 -17.74 7.61
C THR A 39 -1.12 -18.04 7.79
N SER A 40 -0.31 -17.42 6.95
CA SER A 40 1.13 -17.64 6.88
C SER A 40 1.81 -17.18 8.17
N LYS A 41 2.06 -18.12 9.09
CA LYS A 41 3.13 -18.02 10.09
C LYS A 41 4.01 -19.24 9.97
N HIS A 42 5.01 -19.15 9.10
CA HIS A 42 6.19 -20.01 9.15
C HIS A 42 6.85 -19.88 10.53
N LYS A 43 6.60 -20.87 11.40
CA LYS A 43 7.49 -21.18 12.52
C LYS A 43 8.11 -22.54 12.26
N LYS A 44 9.43 -22.50 12.14
CA LYS A 44 10.34 -23.63 12.01
C LYS A 44 10.10 -24.63 13.14
N ARG A 45 10.15 -25.91 12.77
CA ARG A 45 10.23 -27.10 13.61
C ARG A 45 11.25 -26.94 14.76
N LYS A 46 10.85 -27.36 15.96
CA LYS A 46 11.68 -27.99 17.00
C LYS A 46 10.80 -29.12 17.56
N ARG A 47 11.19 -30.39 17.37
CA ARG A 47 12.11 -31.18 18.22
C ARG A 47 11.48 -31.43 19.60
N ASP A 48 10.97 -32.65 19.70
CA ASP A 48 10.75 -33.56 20.83
C ASP A 48 10.56 -32.97 22.24
N VAL A 49 9.37 -33.28 22.76
CA VAL A 49 9.09 -33.93 24.05
C VAL A 49 10.13 -33.72 25.14
N GLU A 50 9.78 -32.89 26.13
CA GLU A 50 9.85 -33.27 27.55
C GLU A 50 8.96 -32.33 28.37
N GLU A 51 8.51 -32.88 29.49
CA GLU A 51 7.48 -32.51 30.46
C GLU A 51 7.19 -31.01 30.69
N LYS A 52 5.89 -30.70 30.75
CA LYS A 52 5.38 -29.41 31.26
C LYS A 52 5.26 -29.48 32.78
N PRO A 53 5.85 -28.54 33.54
CA PRO A 53 5.27 -28.09 34.78
C PRO A 53 4.28 -26.93 34.50
N LEU A 54 3.09 -27.04 35.09
CA LEU A 54 2.04 -26.02 35.08
C LEU A 54 2.43 -24.86 36.02
N GLU A 55 2.96 -23.77 35.48
CA GLU A 55 2.97 -22.48 36.18
C GLU A 55 2.62 -21.30 35.25
N PRO A 56 1.78 -20.34 35.70
CA PRO A 56 1.34 -19.22 34.88
C PRO A 56 2.34 -18.06 34.93
N THR A 57 3.39 -18.08 34.11
CA THR A 57 4.34 -16.95 34.07
C THR A 57 3.89 -15.84 33.11
N ARG A 58 3.11 -14.88 33.63
CA ARG A 58 2.93 -13.56 33.01
C ARG A 58 4.24 -12.77 33.16
N LYS A 59 5.20 -12.99 32.25
CA LYS A 59 6.55 -12.40 32.34
C LYS A 59 6.50 -10.87 32.26
N SER A 60 7.18 -10.21 33.19
CA SER A 60 7.14 -8.76 33.36
C SER A 60 7.75 -8.00 32.16
N LEU A 61 7.23 -6.80 31.92
CA LEU A 61 7.68 -5.90 30.85
C LEU A 61 9.20 -5.63 30.89
N ARG A 62 9.81 -5.69 32.09
CA ARG A 62 11.25 -5.50 32.32
C ARG A 62 12.08 -6.63 31.70
N GLN A 63 11.65 -7.88 31.85
CA GLN A 63 12.31 -9.04 31.23
C GLN A 63 12.24 -9.00 29.70
N ARG A 64 11.14 -8.47 29.14
CA ARG A 64 10.99 -8.28 27.69
C ARG A 64 11.92 -7.19 27.15
N LYS A 65 12.19 -6.12 27.92
CA LYS A 65 13.16 -5.07 27.55
C LYS A 65 14.61 -5.59 27.60
N LEU A 66 14.97 -6.35 28.64
CA LEU A 66 16.32 -6.94 28.76
C LEU A 66 16.64 -7.89 27.59
N ARG A 67 15.72 -8.78 27.22
CA ARG A 67 15.88 -9.66 26.05
C ARG A 67 15.96 -8.91 24.72
N ARG A 68 15.36 -7.72 24.62
CA ARG A 68 15.46 -6.88 23.41
C ARG A 68 16.83 -6.23 23.30
N LEU A 69 17.41 -5.80 24.42
CA LEU A 69 18.77 -5.28 24.49
C LEU A 69 19.80 -6.37 24.19
N GLU A 70 19.64 -7.55 24.78
CA GLU A 70 20.51 -8.71 24.54
C GLU A 70 20.50 -9.13 23.05
N ARG A 71 19.33 -9.10 22.40
CA ARG A 71 19.22 -9.34 20.95
C ARG A 71 19.88 -8.26 20.09
N GLN A 72 19.96 -7.02 20.59
CA GLN A 72 20.67 -5.95 19.89
C GLN A 72 22.18 -6.09 20.04
N GLN A 73 22.66 -6.50 21.22
CA GLN A 73 24.07 -6.80 21.47
C GLN A 73 24.55 -7.96 20.61
N ARG A 74 23.83 -9.09 20.58
CA ARG A 74 24.19 -10.24 19.73
C ARG A 74 24.24 -9.91 18.24
N LYS A 75 23.38 -9.00 17.76
CA LYS A 75 23.44 -8.53 16.37
C LYS A 75 24.67 -7.67 16.10
N GLN A 76 25.07 -6.82 17.05
CA GLN A 76 26.28 -6.02 16.93
C GLN A 76 27.53 -6.89 16.94
N GLU A 77 27.59 -7.90 17.81
CA GLU A 77 28.67 -8.90 17.85
C GLU A 77 28.73 -9.72 16.56
N GLU A 78 27.58 -10.15 16.01
CA GLU A 78 27.51 -10.89 14.75
C GLU A 78 27.99 -10.03 13.56
N ASP A 79 27.63 -8.74 13.53
CA ASP A 79 28.08 -7.82 12.49
C ASP A 79 29.59 -7.52 12.61
N GLN A 80 30.12 -7.39 13.83
CA GLN A 80 31.56 -7.26 14.09
C GLN A 80 32.33 -8.52 13.63
N PHE A 81 31.85 -9.71 13.99
CA PHE A 81 32.46 -10.98 13.57
C PHE A 81 32.45 -11.14 12.03
N LYS A 82 31.37 -10.72 11.35
CA LYS A 82 31.30 -10.71 9.88
C LYS A 82 32.26 -9.69 9.26
N GLN A 83 32.53 -8.58 9.93
CA GLN A 83 33.50 -7.60 9.45
C GLN A 83 34.93 -8.11 9.61
N GLU A 84 35.26 -8.69 10.76
CA GLU A 84 36.58 -9.25 11.05
C GLU A 84 36.92 -10.42 10.11
N THR A 85 35.98 -11.34 9.86
CA THR A 85 36.16 -12.44 8.90
C THR A 85 36.40 -11.94 7.47
N ARG A 86 35.74 -10.84 7.06
CA ARG A 86 35.97 -10.20 5.75
C ARG A 86 37.33 -9.52 5.68
N GLU A 87 37.83 -8.96 6.78
CA GLU A 87 39.16 -8.34 6.84
C GLU A 87 40.26 -9.40 6.82
N ARG A 88 40.11 -10.50 7.57
CA ARG A 88 41.03 -11.67 7.50
C ARG A 88 41.10 -12.25 6.09
N ALA A 89 39.95 -12.50 5.45
CA ALA A 89 39.92 -13.02 4.08
C ALA A 89 40.59 -12.08 3.04
N LYS A 90 40.58 -10.76 3.27
CA LYS A 90 41.30 -9.79 2.43
C LYS A 90 42.80 -9.83 2.70
N SER A 91 43.21 -9.98 3.97
CA SER A 91 44.61 -10.14 4.35
C SER A 91 45.21 -11.38 3.71
N ASP A 92 44.55 -12.54 3.87
CA ASP A 92 45.00 -13.82 3.30
C ASP A 92 45.13 -13.76 1.77
N LYS A 93 44.20 -13.06 1.10
CA LYS A 93 44.26 -12.87 -0.36
C LYS A 93 45.45 -12.01 -0.78
N ASN A 94 45.84 -11.03 0.03
CA ASN A 94 47.02 -10.20 -0.24
C ASN A 94 48.31 -10.96 0.03
N GLU A 95 48.38 -11.75 1.11
CA GLU A 95 49.53 -12.61 1.42
C GLU A 95 49.77 -13.66 0.33
N ARG A 96 48.71 -14.33 -0.14
CA ARG A 96 48.81 -15.28 -1.28
C ARG A 96 49.37 -14.63 -2.54
N LYS A 97 48.97 -13.38 -2.85
CA LYS A 97 49.50 -12.64 -3.99
C LYS A 97 50.98 -12.25 -3.83
N LEU A 98 51.42 -11.95 -2.60
CA LEU A 98 52.83 -11.68 -2.31
C LEU A 98 53.66 -12.95 -2.45
N PHE A 99 53.16 -14.07 -1.93
CA PHE A 99 53.82 -15.37 -2.05
C PHE A 99 53.98 -15.80 -3.52
N GLU A 100 52.92 -15.71 -4.31
CA GLU A 100 52.96 -16.04 -5.75
C GLU A 100 53.93 -15.15 -6.55
N LYS A 101 54.05 -13.86 -6.17
CA LYS A 101 55.05 -12.96 -6.74
C LYS A 101 56.48 -13.36 -6.37
N CYS A 102 56.72 -13.79 -5.14
CA CYS A 102 58.02 -14.27 -4.70
C CYS A 102 58.42 -15.58 -5.39
N GLU A 103 57.51 -16.54 -5.55
CA GLU A 103 57.77 -17.77 -6.30
C GLU A 103 58.12 -17.48 -7.77
N LYS A 104 57.36 -16.60 -8.43
CA LYS A 104 57.66 -16.19 -9.82
C LYS A 104 59.04 -15.53 -9.95
N LYS A 105 59.52 -14.82 -8.93
CA LYS A 105 60.89 -14.27 -8.91
C LYS A 105 61.93 -15.38 -8.76
N ARG A 106 61.74 -16.32 -7.82
CA ARG A 106 62.63 -17.47 -7.63
C ARG A 106 62.75 -18.33 -8.90
N LEU A 107 61.64 -18.64 -9.56
CA LEU A 107 61.65 -19.40 -10.81
C LEU A 107 62.42 -18.69 -11.93
N LYS A 108 62.30 -17.36 -12.03
CA LYS A 108 63.06 -16.56 -13.01
C LYS A 108 64.57 -16.56 -12.71
N GLU A 109 64.97 -16.53 -11.44
CA GLU A 109 66.39 -16.62 -11.06
C GLU A 109 66.97 -18.00 -11.36
N LEU A 110 66.22 -19.06 -11.07
CA LEU A 110 66.60 -20.44 -11.38
C LEU A 110 66.77 -20.64 -12.89
N ALA A 111 65.87 -20.08 -13.70
CA ALA A 111 65.99 -20.08 -15.16
C ALA A 111 67.21 -19.30 -15.67
N LYS A 112 67.60 -18.20 -15.00
CA LYS A 112 68.81 -17.44 -15.33
C LYS A 112 70.09 -18.23 -15.02
N ARG A 113 70.15 -18.89 -13.86
CA ARG A 113 71.28 -19.78 -13.48
C ARG A 113 71.45 -20.93 -14.48
N ASN A 114 70.37 -21.63 -14.81
CA ASN A 114 70.39 -22.70 -15.81
C ASN A 114 70.84 -22.22 -17.20
N LYS A 115 70.57 -20.95 -17.56
CA LYS A 115 71.03 -20.35 -18.81
C LYS A 115 72.53 -20.05 -18.80
N LEU A 116 73.09 -19.67 -17.65
CA LEU A 116 74.53 -19.43 -17.49
C LEU A 116 75.31 -20.74 -17.52
N ASP A 117 74.83 -21.78 -16.85
CA ASP A 117 75.47 -23.11 -16.86
C ASP A 117 75.52 -23.71 -18.27
N LYS A 118 74.43 -23.57 -19.05
CA LYS A 118 74.41 -23.96 -20.47
C LYS A 118 75.39 -23.17 -21.34
N LYS A 119 75.71 -21.92 -21.00
CA LYS A 119 76.72 -21.12 -21.72
C LYS A 119 78.13 -21.58 -21.38
N LEU A 120 78.42 -21.84 -20.09
CA LEU A 120 79.72 -22.34 -19.64
C LEU A 120 80.04 -23.71 -20.26
N GLN A 121 79.06 -24.63 -20.34
CA GLN A 121 79.25 -25.91 -21.04
C GLN A 121 79.58 -25.75 -22.54
N LYS A 122 79.03 -24.74 -23.22
CA LYS A 122 79.32 -24.49 -24.64
C LYS A 122 80.72 -23.92 -24.89
N VAL A 123 81.24 -23.12 -23.96
CA VAL A 123 82.61 -22.57 -24.05
C VAL A 123 83.63 -23.69 -23.84
N SER A 124 83.44 -24.53 -22.83
CA SER A 124 84.31 -25.69 -22.58
C SER A 124 84.37 -26.67 -23.76
N ARG A 125 83.27 -26.85 -24.50
CA ARG A 125 83.26 -27.69 -25.73
C ARG A 125 84.02 -27.05 -26.90
N LYS A 126 84.06 -25.72 -26.99
CA LYS A 126 84.79 -25.01 -28.06
C LYS A 126 86.30 -24.96 -27.81
N GLU A 127 86.72 -24.79 -26.56
CA GLU A 127 88.15 -24.82 -26.20
C GLU A 127 88.79 -26.18 -26.50
N LYS A 128 88.04 -27.28 -26.32
CA LYS A 128 88.49 -28.63 -26.69
C LYS A 128 88.66 -28.83 -28.20
N LEU A 129 88.00 -28.03 -29.04
CA LEU A 129 88.05 -28.17 -30.50
C LEU A 129 89.24 -27.39 -31.10
N VAL A 130 89.58 -26.23 -30.52
CA VAL A 130 90.68 -25.37 -31.01
C VAL A 130 92.07 -25.93 -30.69
N GLN A 131 92.20 -26.76 -29.64
CA GLN A 131 93.48 -27.42 -29.33
C GLN A 131 93.85 -28.55 -30.31
N LEU A 132 92.90 -29.04 -31.13
CA LEU A 132 93.15 -30.08 -32.13
C LEU A 132 93.59 -29.54 -33.50
N GLU A 133 93.32 -28.27 -33.83
CA GLU A 133 93.59 -27.71 -35.18
C GLU A 133 94.97 -27.07 -35.35
N ASN A 134 95.67 -26.67 -34.28
CA ASN A 134 96.97 -25.96 -34.40
C ASN A 134 98.21 -26.88 -34.47
N GLY A 135 98.03 -28.19 -34.70
CA GLY A 135 99.11 -29.18 -34.73
C GLY A 135 99.72 -29.49 -36.10
N ALA A 136 99.15 -29.02 -37.20
CA ALA A 136 99.54 -29.47 -38.53
C ALA A 136 99.63 -28.33 -39.54
N LEU A 137 100.86 -27.85 -39.82
CA LEU A 137 101.41 -27.58 -41.16
C LEU A 137 102.63 -26.67 -41.07
N LYS A 138 103.78 -27.28 -41.37
CA LYS A 138 105.14 -26.71 -41.42
C LYS A 138 105.74 -27.21 -42.75
N ARG A 139 106.63 -26.40 -43.36
CA ARG A 139 107.56 -26.71 -44.49
C ARG A 139 106.94 -26.56 -45.89
N HIS A 140 107.62 -26.21 -46.99
CA HIS A 140 109.02 -26.07 -47.45
C HIS A 140 108.90 -25.36 -48.85
N LEU A 141 109.84 -24.65 -49.48
CA LEU A 141 111.11 -25.08 -50.12
C LEU A 141 111.62 -23.90 -51.00
N GLU A 142 112.94 -23.81 -51.14
CA GLU A 142 113.73 -22.90 -52.00
C GLU A 142 114.44 -23.74 -53.09
N PRO A 143 114.86 -23.17 -54.24
CA PRO A 143 116.16 -23.62 -54.78
C PRO A 143 117.02 -22.61 -55.58
N SER A 144 118.33 -22.80 -55.39
CA SER A 144 119.57 -22.44 -56.12
C SER A 144 119.62 -22.86 -57.60
N GLN A 145 120.39 -22.12 -58.46
CA GLN A 145 121.17 -22.68 -59.59
C GLN A 145 122.20 -21.71 -60.22
N GLN A 146 123.35 -22.27 -60.62
CA GLN A 146 124.56 -21.66 -61.24
C GLN A 146 124.43 -21.41 -62.76
N PRO A 147 125.29 -20.58 -63.39
CA PRO A 147 125.34 -20.44 -64.85
C PRO A 147 126.42 -21.30 -65.54
N GLU A 148 126.01 -21.93 -66.64
CA GLU A 148 126.73 -22.85 -67.52
C GLU A 148 127.39 -22.08 -68.70
N GLN A 149 128.65 -22.40 -69.03
CA GLN A 149 129.47 -21.71 -70.04
C GLN A 149 129.05 -22.04 -71.48
N GLN A 150 129.00 -21.04 -72.36
CA GLN A 150 128.68 -21.19 -73.79
C GLN A 150 129.93 -21.45 -74.66
N PRO A 151 129.86 -22.33 -75.67
CA PRO A 151 130.97 -22.63 -76.57
C PRO A 151 131.22 -21.52 -77.62
N ARG A 152 132.49 -21.27 -77.92
CA ARG A 152 132.97 -20.29 -78.91
C ARG A 152 132.65 -20.77 -80.32
N ILE A 153 131.54 -20.28 -80.87
CA ILE A 153 131.22 -20.38 -82.30
C ILE A 153 131.89 -19.20 -83.03
N HIS A 154 132.73 -19.49 -84.03
CA HIS A 154 133.57 -18.55 -84.78
C HIS A 154 132.88 -17.88 -85.99
N ASP A 155 131.57 -18.10 -86.19
CA ASP A 155 130.80 -17.48 -87.27
C ASP A 155 129.99 -16.26 -86.79
N TRP A 156 130.38 -15.06 -87.25
CA TRP A 156 129.87 -13.78 -86.72
C TRP A 156 128.41 -13.50 -87.07
N ARG A 157 127.90 -14.03 -88.19
CA ARG A 157 126.49 -13.85 -88.58
C ARG A 157 125.55 -14.59 -87.61
N LEU A 158 125.96 -15.77 -87.14
CA LEU A 158 125.18 -16.56 -86.20
C LEU A 158 125.17 -15.93 -84.80
N ARG A 159 126.30 -15.37 -84.34
CA ARG A 159 126.35 -14.60 -83.08
C ARG A 159 125.37 -13.44 -83.05
N ARG A 160 125.30 -12.65 -84.14
CA ARG A 160 124.41 -11.48 -84.20
C ARG A 160 122.94 -11.87 -84.20
N LYS A 161 122.59 -12.99 -84.84
CA LYS A 161 121.22 -13.53 -84.84
C LYS A 161 120.81 -14.06 -83.47
N LEU A 162 121.69 -14.78 -82.78
CA LEU A 162 121.45 -15.26 -81.42
C LEU A 162 121.38 -14.11 -80.39
N GLN A 163 122.24 -13.10 -80.53
CA GLN A 163 122.20 -11.90 -79.67
C GLN A 163 120.91 -11.11 -79.86
N ALA A 164 120.47 -10.89 -81.11
CA ALA A 164 119.18 -10.25 -81.38
C ALA A 164 117.99 -11.07 -80.84
N GLN A 165 118.07 -12.40 -80.86
CA GLN A 165 117.03 -13.26 -80.29
C GLN A 165 117.02 -13.21 -78.75
N ALA A 166 118.19 -13.16 -78.12
CA ALA A 166 118.34 -12.99 -76.67
C ALA A 166 117.82 -11.60 -76.22
N GLU A 167 118.14 -10.54 -76.94
CA GLU A 167 117.63 -9.18 -76.69
C GLU A 167 116.11 -9.12 -76.82
N ARG A 168 115.53 -9.74 -77.87
CA ARG A 168 114.07 -9.85 -78.02
C ARG A 168 113.41 -10.60 -76.86
N ARG A 169 114.05 -11.68 -76.36
CA ARG A 169 113.57 -12.42 -75.17
C ARG A 169 113.64 -11.56 -73.91
N GLN A 170 114.72 -10.80 -73.70
CA GLN A 170 114.84 -9.91 -72.55
C GLN A 170 113.81 -8.76 -72.59
N VAL A 171 113.58 -8.15 -73.74
CA VAL A 171 112.56 -7.10 -73.90
C VAL A 171 111.15 -7.65 -73.66
N ALA A 172 110.85 -8.87 -74.13
CA ALA A 172 109.56 -9.52 -73.87
C ALA A 172 109.34 -9.84 -72.39
N LEU A 173 110.38 -10.26 -71.66
CA LEU A 173 110.32 -10.50 -70.22
C LEU A 173 110.09 -9.20 -69.44
N LYS A 174 110.82 -8.13 -69.75
CA LYS A 174 110.61 -6.80 -69.13
C LYS A 174 109.17 -6.31 -69.31
N ARG A 175 108.61 -6.42 -70.54
CA ARG A 175 107.19 -6.05 -70.79
C ARG A 175 106.20 -6.92 -70.00
N ARG A 176 106.54 -8.17 -69.72
CA ARG A 176 105.68 -9.08 -68.94
C ARG A 176 105.71 -8.73 -67.45
N GLU A 177 106.87 -8.34 -66.93
CA GLU A 177 107.03 -7.85 -65.55
C GLU A 177 106.32 -6.51 -65.35
N GLU A 178 106.47 -5.55 -66.26
CA GLU A 178 105.76 -4.27 -66.22
C GLU A 178 104.23 -4.46 -66.19
N ARG A 179 103.71 -5.40 -66.98
CA ARG A 179 102.27 -5.73 -66.97
C ARG A 179 101.82 -6.34 -65.63
N LYS A 180 102.63 -7.20 -65.01
CA LYS A 180 102.32 -7.77 -63.68
C LYS A 180 102.25 -6.68 -62.61
N VAL A 181 103.24 -5.79 -62.57
CA VAL A 181 103.27 -4.65 -61.63
C VAL A 181 102.06 -3.74 -61.84
N GLN A 182 101.66 -3.47 -63.08
CA GLN A 182 100.45 -2.69 -63.36
C GLN A 182 99.16 -3.38 -62.91
N THR A 183 99.06 -4.71 -63.05
CA THR A 183 97.88 -5.45 -62.57
C THR A 183 97.82 -5.52 -61.04
N GLU A 184 98.96 -5.61 -60.36
CA GLU A 184 99.05 -5.59 -58.91
C GLU A 184 98.60 -4.24 -58.36
N LYS A 185 99.11 -3.12 -58.90
CA LYS A 185 98.65 -1.77 -58.53
C LYS A 185 97.14 -1.59 -58.71
N LYS A 186 96.58 -2.04 -59.84
CA LYS A 186 95.12 -1.98 -60.08
C LYS A 186 94.31 -2.84 -59.10
N ASN A 187 94.88 -3.96 -58.64
CA ASN A 187 94.22 -4.83 -57.66
C ASN A 187 94.26 -4.22 -56.24
N GLU A 188 95.38 -3.60 -55.87
CA GLU A 188 95.52 -2.85 -54.60
C GLU A 188 94.51 -1.69 -54.53
N GLU A 189 94.42 -0.86 -55.58
CA GLU A 189 93.44 0.24 -55.66
C GLU A 189 91.99 -0.28 -55.54
N LYS A 190 91.66 -1.41 -56.19
CA LYS A 190 90.35 -2.04 -56.07
C LYS A 190 90.07 -2.55 -54.66
N LEU A 191 91.07 -3.07 -53.95
CA LEU A 191 90.94 -3.52 -52.57
C LEU A 191 90.74 -2.34 -51.62
N GLU A 192 91.49 -1.25 -51.80
CA GLU A 192 91.31 -0.02 -51.03
C GLU A 192 89.91 0.58 -51.24
N MET A 193 89.43 0.66 -52.48
CA MET A 193 88.08 1.15 -52.77
C MET A 193 87.00 0.27 -52.15
N LYS A 194 87.18 -1.07 -52.16
CA LYS A 194 86.28 -1.99 -51.45
C LYS A 194 86.33 -1.79 -49.94
N HIS A 195 87.51 -1.50 -49.37
CA HIS A 195 87.68 -1.22 -47.95
C HIS A 195 86.97 0.07 -47.55
N LYS A 196 87.24 1.18 -48.25
CA LYS A 196 86.57 2.48 -48.04
C LYS A 196 85.04 2.36 -48.15
N LYS A 197 84.53 1.62 -49.14
CA LYS A 197 83.08 1.37 -49.31
C LYS A 197 82.48 0.54 -48.17
N ARG A 198 83.23 -0.40 -47.59
CA ARG A 198 82.79 -1.19 -46.42
C ARG A 198 82.72 -0.33 -45.16
N GLU A 199 83.72 0.52 -44.93
CA GLU A 199 83.74 1.44 -43.79
C GLU A 199 82.59 2.45 -43.85
N PHE A 200 82.36 3.08 -45.01
CA PHE A 200 81.22 3.99 -45.19
C PHE A 200 79.86 3.32 -44.90
N ARG A 201 79.67 2.06 -45.34
CA ARG A 201 78.45 1.29 -45.04
C ARG A 201 78.33 0.95 -43.55
N LYS A 202 79.43 0.69 -42.84
CA LYS A 202 79.41 0.46 -41.39
C LYS A 202 79.02 1.73 -40.65
N GLU A 203 79.55 2.88 -41.04
CA GLU A 203 79.20 4.17 -40.45
C GLU A 203 77.72 4.52 -40.68
N GLN A 204 77.20 4.33 -41.90
CA GLN A 204 75.77 4.55 -42.16
C GLN A 204 74.88 3.66 -41.29
N ARG A 205 75.18 2.37 -41.19
CA ARG A 205 74.44 1.44 -40.31
C ARG A 205 74.56 1.80 -38.83
N ALA A 206 75.69 2.37 -38.41
CA ALA A 206 75.87 2.86 -37.05
C ALA A 206 74.99 4.09 -36.79
N LYS A 207 74.94 5.05 -37.72
CA LYS A 207 74.05 6.22 -37.65
C LYS A 207 72.58 5.81 -37.60
N GLU A 208 72.13 4.93 -38.51
CA GLU A 208 70.76 4.40 -38.52
C GLU A 208 70.39 3.69 -37.21
N ARG A 209 71.33 2.96 -36.60
CA ARG A 209 71.09 2.31 -35.29
C ARG A 209 70.93 3.31 -34.17
N MET A 210 71.71 4.38 -34.18
CA MET A 210 71.60 5.46 -33.19
C MET A 210 70.27 6.22 -33.36
N GLU A 211 69.90 6.57 -34.59
CA GLU A 211 68.61 7.21 -34.89
C GLU A 211 67.42 6.33 -34.48
N ASN A 212 67.44 5.04 -34.82
CA ASN A 212 66.40 4.10 -34.40
C ASN A 212 66.33 3.92 -32.88
N SER A 213 67.47 4.02 -32.17
CA SER A 213 67.50 3.94 -30.71
C SER A 213 66.93 5.21 -30.08
N PHE A 214 67.24 6.37 -30.65
CA PHE A 214 66.67 7.65 -30.25
C PHE A 214 65.15 7.69 -30.47
N LEU A 215 64.67 7.30 -31.65
CA LEU A 215 63.23 7.24 -31.94
C LEU A 215 62.48 6.30 -31.00
N LYS A 216 63.05 5.14 -30.66
CA LYS A 216 62.47 4.23 -29.66
C LYS A 216 62.41 4.84 -28.27
N GLU A 217 63.36 5.68 -27.90
CA GLU A 217 63.36 6.34 -26.60
C GLU A 217 62.33 7.47 -26.55
N VAL A 218 62.21 8.25 -27.62
CA VAL A 218 61.15 9.25 -27.79
C VAL A 218 59.77 8.58 -27.74
N GLU A 219 59.58 7.46 -28.45
CA GLU A 219 58.31 6.71 -28.42
C GLU A 219 57.97 6.20 -27.02
N LYS A 220 58.97 5.75 -26.24
CA LYS A 220 58.76 5.38 -24.83
C LYS A 220 58.35 6.56 -23.97
N GLN A 221 58.94 7.74 -24.18
CA GLN A 221 58.58 8.95 -23.45
C GLN A 221 57.15 9.38 -23.76
N VAL A 222 56.76 9.41 -25.03
CA VAL A 222 55.38 9.70 -25.46
C VAL A 222 54.39 8.71 -24.82
N ARG A 223 54.69 7.41 -24.87
CA ARG A 223 53.85 6.40 -24.22
C ARG A 223 53.77 6.57 -22.70
N PHE A 224 54.84 7.03 -22.07
CA PHE A 224 54.84 7.30 -20.65
C PHE A 224 53.93 8.50 -20.31
N GLU A 225 54.05 9.58 -21.07
CA GLU A 225 53.21 10.78 -20.95
C GLU A 225 51.72 10.47 -21.19
N GLU A 226 51.39 9.73 -22.25
CA GLU A 226 50.02 9.26 -22.51
C GLU A 226 49.45 8.45 -21.34
N LEU A 227 50.28 7.60 -20.74
CA LEU A 227 49.86 6.74 -19.63
C LEU A 227 49.70 7.55 -18.33
N GLU A 228 50.49 8.61 -18.13
CA GLU A 228 50.27 9.57 -17.06
C GLU A 228 49.00 10.39 -17.25
N LEU A 229 48.71 10.84 -18.48
CA LEU A 229 47.46 11.53 -18.82
C LEU A 229 46.26 10.64 -18.55
N MET A 230 46.26 9.38 -19.03
CA MET A 230 45.18 8.42 -18.75
C MET A 230 45.01 8.16 -17.24
N ARG A 231 46.10 8.09 -16.47
CA ARG A 231 46.02 7.98 -15.00
C ARG A 231 45.44 9.25 -14.37
N GLY A 232 45.75 10.41 -14.91
CA GLY A 232 45.16 11.69 -14.52
C GLY A 232 43.65 11.72 -14.75
N GLU A 233 43.21 11.33 -15.95
CA GLU A 233 41.81 11.22 -16.32
C GLU A 233 41.05 10.20 -15.47
N ASP A 234 41.63 9.03 -15.19
CA ASP A 234 41.02 8.03 -14.30
C ASP A 234 40.91 8.56 -12.85
N ARG A 235 41.90 9.31 -12.36
CA ARG A 235 41.81 9.98 -11.05
C ARG A 235 40.68 11.01 -11.02
N LEU A 236 40.53 11.83 -12.05
CA LEU A 236 39.45 12.82 -12.17
C LEU A 236 38.08 12.13 -12.28
N SER A 237 37.97 11.11 -13.12
CA SER A 237 36.76 10.30 -13.29
C SER A 237 36.33 9.65 -11.98
N ARG A 238 37.26 9.11 -11.20
CA ARG A 238 37.00 8.54 -9.87
C ARG A 238 36.57 9.61 -8.87
N ARG A 239 37.13 10.83 -8.92
CA ARG A 239 36.71 11.95 -8.06
C ARG A 239 35.29 12.39 -8.42
N TYR A 240 34.99 12.56 -9.70
CA TYR A 240 33.67 12.91 -10.20
C TYR A 240 32.64 11.84 -9.83
N ALA A 241 32.93 10.56 -10.07
CA ALA A 241 32.05 9.46 -9.67
C ALA A 241 31.82 9.38 -8.15
N LYS A 242 32.84 9.72 -7.34
CA LYS A 242 32.67 9.84 -5.87
C LYS A 242 31.78 11.02 -5.49
N GLN A 243 31.89 12.15 -6.18
CA GLN A 243 31.05 13.32 -5.95
C GLN A 243 29.59 13.02 -6.33
N LEU A 244 29.35 12.44 -7.50
CA LEU A 244 28.03 12.01 -7.95
C LEU A 244 27.39 10.99 -6.98
N LYS A 245 28.19 10.06 -6.42
CA LYS A 245 27.73 9.15 -5.36
C LYS A 245 27.40 9.85 -4.03
N ARG A 246 28.06 10.97 -3.72
CA ARG A 246 27.74 11.78 -2.52
C ARG A 246 26.46 12.58 -2.75
N GLU A 247 26.31 13.18 -3.93
CA GLU A 247 25.12 13.95 -4.32
C GLU A 247 23.88 13.06 -4.41
N THR A 248 23.97 11.88 -5.02
CA THR A 248 22.86 10.92 -5.06
C THR A 248 22.44 10.47 -3.66
N LYS A 249 23.40 10.15 -2.78
CA LYS A 249 23.12 9.83 -1.36
C LYS A 249 22.52 11.02 -0.61
N HIS A 250 22.95 12.24 -0.90
CA HIS A 250 22.41 13.44 -0.28
C HIS A 250 20.96 13.68 -0.71
N ARG A 251 20.67 13.56 -2.02
CA ARG A 251 19.32 13.61 -2.58
C ARG A 251 18.42 12.54 -1.99
N GLU A 252 18.89 11.29 -1.90
CA GLU A 252 18.13 10.19 -1.29
C GLU A 252 17.80 10.48 0.19
N ARG A 253 18.72 11.10 0.95
CA ARG A 253 18.46 11.54 2.33
C ARG A 253 17.41 12.65 2.37
N GLN A 254 17.49 13.63 1.47
CA GLN A 254 16.50 14.70 1.38
C GLN A 254 15.11 14.16 1.02
N GLU A 255 15.02 13.25 0.05
CA GLU A 255 13.78 12.58 -0.33
C GLU A 255 13.21 11.76 0.83
N LYS A 256 14.04 11.05 1.60
CA LYS A 256 13.61 10.35 2.82
C LYS A 256 13.10 11.28 3.91
N VAL A 257 13.71 12.45 4.08
CA VAL A 257 13.24 13.47 5.04
C VAL A 257 11.92 14.09 4.56
N ALA A 258 11.81 14.41 3.27
CA ALA A 258 10.58 14.94 2.68
C ALA A 258 9.43 13.93 2.77
N ALA A 259 9.69 12.65 2.49
CA ALA A 259 8.70 11.58 2.64
C ALA A 259 8.23 11.40 4.09
N LYS A 260 9.13 11.56 5.07
CA LYS A 260 8.75 11.57 6.49
C LYS A 260 7.89 12.78 6.85
N SER A 261 8.23 13.97 6.37
CA SER A 261 7.42 15.18 6.57
C SER A 261 6.02 15.01 6.00
N LYS A 262 5.90 14.52 4.76
CA LYS A 262 4.61 14.22 4.12
C LYS A 262 3.79 13.20 4.92
N LEU A 263 4.43 12.15 5.42
CA LEU A 263 3.73 11.15 6.25
C LEU A 263 3.22 11.76 7.57
N GLU A 264 4.00 12.64 8.20
CA GLU A 264 3.59 13.36 9.41
C GLU A 264 2.43 14.33 9.13
N GLU A 265 2.46 15.05 8.02
CA GLU A 265 1.36 15.90 7.54
C GLU A 265 0.09 15.09 7.27
N ASP A 266 0.19 13.96 6.55
CA ASP A 266 -0.93 13.06 6.28
C ASP A 266 -1.52 12.47 7.57
N MET A 267 -0.67 12.09 8.53
CA MET A 267 -1.10 11.60 9.84
C MET A 267 -1.83 12.70 10.63
N TRP A 268 -1.33 13.93 10.57
CA TRP A 268 -1.94 15.07 11.23
C TRP A 268 -3.30 15.41 10.61
N LEU A 269 -3.40 15.44 9.27
CA LEU A 269 -4.66 15.62 8.56
C LEU A 269 -5.68 14.53 8.89
N LYS A 270 -5.27 13.26 8.92
CA LYS A 270 -6.15 12.15 9.34
C LYS A 270 -6.63 12.30 10.78
N ARG A 271 -5.79 12.79 11.69
CA ARG A 271 -6.18 13.07 13.08
C ARG A 271 -7.22 14.19 13.13
N MET A 272 -7.00 15.29 12.40
CA MET A 272 -7.96 16.39 12.30
C MET A 272 -9.30 15.95 11.71
N GLU A 273 -9.28 15.10 10.68
CA GLU A 273 -10.49 14.53 10.07
C GLU A 273 -11.27 13.66 11.08
N LEU A 274 -10.56 12.81 11.84
CA LEU A 274 -11.17 11.99 12.89
C LEU A 274 -11.76 12.85 14.02
N GLU A 275 -11.08 13.92 14.42
CA GLU A 275 -11.59 14.86 15.42
C GLU A 275 -12.83 15.60 14.89
N ARG A 276 -12.85 15.99 13.62
CA ARG A 276 -14.02 16.59 12.95
C ARG A 276 -15.21 15.63 12.95
N GLN A 277 -14.99 14.38 12.54
CA GLN A 277 -16.03 13.33 12.55
C GLN A 277 -16.53 13.06 13.96
N ALA A 278 -15.65 13.00 14.96
CA ALA A 278 -16.05 12.82 16.36
C ALA A 278 -16.86 14.01 16.89
N ALA A 279 -16.51 15.24 16.50
CA ALA A 279 -17.28 16.44 16.83
C ALA A 279 -18.66 16.43 16.17
N GLU A 280 -18.75 16.00 14.91
CA GLU A 280 -20.00 15.86 14.17
C GLU A 280 -20.91 14.81 14.82
N LEU A 281 -20.38 13.64 15.15
CA LEU A 281 -21.11 12.60 15.89
C LEU A 281 -21.62 13.11 17.24
N LYS A 282 -20.78 13.85 18.00
CA LYS A 282 -21.21 14.46 19.28
C LYS A 282 -22.31 15.51 19.07
N ALA A 283 -22.22 16.32 18.01
CA ALA A 283 -23.23 17.32 17.68
C ALA A 283 -24.56 16.64 17.26
N GLU A 284 -24.48 15.57 16.49
CA GLU A 284 -25.64 14.77 16.10
C GLU A 284 -26.27 14.05 17.30
N GLU A 285 -25.46 13.51 18.20
CA GLU A 285 -25.94 12.91 19.44
C GLU A 285 -26.63 13.95 20.34
N ARG A 286 -26.10 15.18 20.43
CA ARG A 286 -26.77 16.30 21.10
C ARG A 286 -28.11 16.65 20.43
N ARG A 287 -28.17 16.69 19.09
CA ARG A 287 -29.43 16.89 18.34
C ARG A 287 -30.42 15.76 18.60
N ARG A 288 -29.97 14.51 18.63
CA ARG A 288 -30.80 13.34 18.94
C ARG A 288 -31.35 13.41 20.36
N ARG A 289 -30.51 13.72 21.35
CA ARG A 289 -30.94 13.93 22.75
C ARG A 289 -31.91 15.10 22.88
N SER A 290 -31.71 16.19 22.13
CA SER A 290 -32.64 17.31 22.10
C SER A 290 -34.01 16.90 21.52
N ARG A 291 -34.01 16.23 20.36
CA ARG A 291 -35.23 15.68 19.73
C ARG A 291 -35.93 14.67 20.63
N GLU A 292 -35.18 13.85 21.36
CA GLU A 292 -35.73 12.89 22.31
C GLU A 292 -36.33 13.60 23.54
N LYS A 293 -35.68 14.63 24.08
CA LYS A 293 -36.25 15.48 25.12
C LYS A 293 -37.53 16.17 24.63
N GLU A 294 -37.55 16.67 23.40
CA GLU A 294 -38.73 17.27 22.79
C GLU A 294 -39.84 16.24 22.57
N ARG A 295 -39.52 15.02 22.12
CA ARG A 295 -40.47 13.90 22.04
C ARG A 295 -41.00 13.52 23.42
N ARG A 296 -40.15 13.44 24.45
CA ARG A 296 -40.57 13.16 25.83
C ARG A 296 -41.45 14.27 26.38
N LYS A 297 -41.14 15.53 26.08
CA LYS A 297 -42.01 16.67 26.41
C LYS A 297 -43.33 16.59 25.68
N LYS A 298 -43.35 16.27 24.38
CA LYS A 298 -44.59 16.05 23.60
C LYS A 298 -45.36 14.83 24.07
N GLU A 299 -44.69 13.76 24.47
CA GLU A 299 -45.32 12.55 25.05
C GLU A 299 -45.88 12.85 26.45
N ALA A 300 -45.15 13.56 27.29
CA ALA A 300 -45.62 14.00 28.60
C ALA A 300 -46.81 14.96 28.46
N LEU A 301 -46.70 15.95 27.57
CA LEU A 301 -47.79 16.85 27.22
C LEU A 301 -48.97 16.09 26.61
N SER A 302 -48.74 15.04 25.80
CA SER A 302 -49.81 14.19 25.28
C SER A 302 -50.42 13.28 26.34
N ARG A 303 -49.66 12.87 27.36
CA ARG A 303 -50.16 12.11 28.51
C ARG A 303 -50.97 13.00 29.46
N GLU A 304 -50.61 14.28 29.56
CA GLU A 304 -51.34 15.29 30.35
C GLU A 304 -52.59 15.81 29.61
N LEU A 305 -52.50 16.08 28.30
CA LEU A 305 -53.66 16.49 27.48
C LEU A 305 -54.61 15.33 27.15
N TYR A 306 -54.12 14.10 27.13
CA TYR A 306 -54.90 12.90 26.88
C TYR A 306 -54.54 11.88 27.96
N PRO A 307 -55.09 12.01 29.18
CA PRO A 307 -55.11 10.87 30.09
C PRO A 307 -55.67 9.71 29.28
N VAL A 308 -54.97 8.58 29.26
CA VAL A 308 -55.51 7.33 28.70
C VAL A 308 -56.78 7.10 29.49
N ARG A 309 -57.92 7.58 28.96
CA ARG A 309 -59.23 7.35 29.54
C ARG A 309 -59.27 5.84 29.65
N GLN A 310 -59.33 5.33 30.89
CA GLN A 310 -59.45 3.90 31.12
C GLN A 310 -60.78 3.52 30.46
N VAL A 311 -60.69 3.03 29.24
CA VAL A 311 -61.84 2.45 28.57
C VAL A 311 -62.10 1.17 29.35
N ASP A 312 -63.28 1.04 29.95
CA ASP A 312 -63.72 -0.13 30.73
C ASP A 312 -63.92 -1.36 29.81
N LEU A 313 -62.85 -1.79 29.15
CA LEU A 313 -62.77 -3.01 28.38
C LEU A 313 -61.54 -3.79 28.84
N PRO A 314 -61.62 -5.14 28.86
CA PRO A 314 -60.46 -5.98 29.13
C PRO A 314 -59.30 -5.65 28.20
N TYR A 315 -58.06 -5.75 28.71
CA TYR A 315 -56.85 -5.45 27.92
C TYR A 315 -55.86 -6.62 27.92
N VAL A 316 -55.12 -6.71 26.84
CA VAL A 316 -53.99 -7.61 26.63
C VAL A 316 -52.72 -6.77 26.68
N ARG A 317 -51.87 -7.04 27.66
CA ARG A 317 -50.59 -6.35 27.80
C ARG A 317 -49.50 -7.15 27.09
N ILE A 318 -48.96 -6.58 26.03
CA ILE A 318 -47.86 -7.17 25.29
C ILE A 318 -46.55 -6.66 25.89
N THR A 319 -45.80 -7.55 26.52
CA THR A 319 -44.45 -7.26 26.99
C THR A 319 -43.52 -7.13 25.78
N LYS A 320 -42.56 -6.20 25.86
CA LYS A 320 -41.56 -6.05 24.81
C LYS A 320 -40.73 -7.33 24.72
N THR A 321 -40.52 -7.82 23.51
CA THR A 321 -39.76 -9.02 23.22
C THR A 321 -38.30 -8.84 23.64
N THR A 322 -37.69 -9.93 24.11
CA THR A 322 -36.27 -9.94 24.50
C THR A 322 -35.40 -9.94 23.23
N GLU A 323 -34.20 -9.37 23.29
CA GLU A 323 -33.34 -9.06 22.13
C GLU A 323 -32.92 -10.26 21.25
N LYS A 324 -33.33 -11.49 21.59
CA LYS A 324 -32.96 -12.73 20.89
C LYS A 324 -33.92 -13.15 19.77
N ASP A 325 -35.04 -12.45 19.58
CA ASP A 325 -36.06 -12.85 18.61
C ASP A 325 -35.71 -12.44 17.17
N THR A 326 -35.81 -13.39 16.24
CA THR A 326 -35.50 -13.16 14.82
C THR A 326 -36.61 -12.35 14.15
N SER A 327 -36.24 -11.30 13.40
CA SER A 327 -37.20 -10.48 12.64
C SER A 327 -37.60 -11.19 11.34
N LYS A 328 -38.90 -11.32 11.08
CA LYS A 328 -39.44 -11.86 9.82
C LYS A 328 -40.60 -11.00 9.32
N PRO A 329 -40.75 -10.81 7.99
CA PRO A 329 -41.88 -10.09 7.44
C PRO A 329 -43.20 -10.79 7.77
N SER A 330 -44.23 -10.00 8.12
CA SER A 330 -45.54 -10.52 8.56
C SER A 330 -46.18 -11.48 7.54
N SER A 331 -45.94 -11.26 6.25
CA SER A 331 -46.46 -12.08 5.15
C SER A 331 -45.97 -13.53 5.17
N LEU A 332 -44.85 -13.82 5.82
CA LEU A 332 -44.30 -15.18 5.95
C LEU A 332 -44.73 -15.90 7.24
N LEU A 333 -45.34 -15.18 8.18
CA LEU A 333 -45.74 -15.70 9.48
C LEU A 333 -47.17 -16.24 9.45
N LYS A 334 -47.39 -17.40 10.06
CA LYS A 334 -48.70 -18.05 10.19
C LYS A 334 -49.32 -17.65 11.53
N VAL A 335 -50.51 -17.08 11.52
CA VAL A 335 -51.27 -16.67 12.71
C VAL A 335 -52.16 -17.83 13.16
N ASP A 336 -52.19 -18.13 14.46
CA ASP A 336 -53.23 -19.02 15.01
C ASP A 336 -54.50 -18.21 15.26
N VAL A 337 -55.35 -18.14 14.23
CA VAL A 337 -56.52 -17.26 14.20
C VAL A 337 -57.57 -17.68 15.22
N ASN A 338 -57.79 -18.99 15.41
CA ASN A 338 -58.83 -19.48 16.30
C ASN A 338 -58.44 -19.23 17.77
N LEU A 339 -57.19 -19.53 18.13
CA LEU A 339 -56.66 -19.24 19.45
C LEU A 339 -56.68 -17.74 19.75
N PHE A 340 -56.19 -16.93 18.80
CA PHE A 340 -56.18 -15.48 18.94
C PHE A 340 -57.60 -14.93 19.08
N HIS A 341 -58.55 -15.42 18.27
CA HIS A 341 -59.92 -14.96 18.26
C HIS A 341 -60.61 -15.19 19.61
N GLY A 342 -60.56 -16.42 20.13
CA GLY A 342 -61.16 -16.76 21.43
C GLY A 342 -60.54 -15.99 22.59
N PHE A 343 -59.23 -15.73 22.55
CA PHE A 343 -58.56 -14.98 23.61
C PHE A 343 -58.80 -13.46 23.53
N SER A 344 -58.93 -12.89 22.34
CA SER A 344 -58.75 -11.45 22.14
C SER A 344 -60.02 -10.66 21.81
N LEU A 345 -61.14 -11.33 21.52
CA LEU A 345 -62.37 -10.66 21.08
C LEU A 345 -62.84 -9.62 22.10
N GLY A 346 -63.04 -8.38 21.65
CA GLY A 346 -63.46 -7.26 22.49
C GLY A 346 -62.38 -6.69 23.43
N LYS A 347 -61.13 -7.19 23.37
CA LYS A 347 -60.03 -6.72 24.22
C LYS A 347 -59.21 -5.62 23.56
N GLN A 348 -58.64 -4.75 24.39
CA GLN A 348 -57.69 -3.69 24.02
C GLN A 348 -56.25 -4.21 23.98
N PHE A 349 -55.43 -3.71 23.07
CA PHE A 349 -54.00 -4.07 23.00
C PHE A 349 -53.11 -2.93 23.50
N LEU A 350 -52.31 -3.22 24.54
CA LEU A 350 -51.38 -2.27 25.15
C LEU A 350 -49.91 -2.72 25.00
N PRO A 351 -48.95 -1.79 24.77
CA PRO A 351 -49.12 -0.33 24.64
C PRO A 351 -49.88 0.08 23.36
N PRO A 352 -50.44 1.31 23.27
CA PRO A 352 -51.21 1.72 22.09
C PRO A 352 -50.34 1.73 20.82
N GLY A 353 -50.90 1.21 19.74
CA GLY A 353 -50.27 1.20 18.41
C GLY A 353 -50.35 -0.15 17.69
N LYS A 354 -50.15 -0.12 16.36
CA LYS A 354 -50.19 -1.32 15.51
C LYS A 354 -49.16 -2.37 15.93
N GLN A 355 -48.00 -1.96 16.44
CA GLN A 355 -46.93 -2.87 16.89
C GLN A 355 -47.41 -3.89 17.93
N SER A 356 -48.21 -3.47 18.91
CA SER A 356 -48.68 -4.37 19.97
C SER A 356 -49.64 -5.42 19.42
N VAL A 357 -50.52 -5.02 18.50
CA VAL A 357 -51.42 -5.95 17.80
C VAL A 357 -50.64 -6.91 16.93
N MET A 358 -49.71 -6.40 16.11
CA MET A 358 -48.87 -7.21 15.25
C MET A 358 -48.05 -8.21 16.06
N GLN A 359 -47.49 -7.79 17.20
CA GLN A 359 -46.76 -8.68 18.10
C GLN A 359 -47.67 -9.73 18.75
N ALA A 360 -48.90 -9.37 19.10
CA ALA A 360 -49.85 -10.31 19.69
C ALA A 360 -50.32 -11.40 18.70
N LEU A 361 -50.37 -11.07 17.41
CA LEU A 361 -50.68 -12.01 16.33
C LEU A 361 -49.47 -12.85 15.92
N CYS A 362 -48.25 -12.39 16.25
CA CYS A 362 -47.01 -13.03 15.87
C CYS A 362 -46.79 -14.31 16.68
N PRO A 363 -46.41 -15.44 16.04
CA PRO A 363 -45.97 -16.64 16.76
C PRO A 363 -44.80 -16.34 17.70
N ALA A 364 -44.74 -17.08 18.81
CA ALA A 364 -43.66 -16.96 19.79
C ALA A 364 -42.27 -17.15 19.13
N GLY A 365 -41.29 -16.34 19.54
CA GLY A 365 -39.89 -16.39 19.04
C GLY A 365 -39.62 -15.55 17.79
N TYR A 366 -40.60 -14.81 17.28
CA TYR A 366 -40.46 -13.92 16.13
C TYR A 366 -40.90 -12.49 16.44
N ASN A 367 -40.26 -11.54 15.77
CA ASN A 367 -40.71 -10.15 15.70
C ASN A 367 -41.25 -9.87 14.28
N PRO A 368 -42.51 -9.39 14.16
CA PRO A 368 -43.10 -9.12 12.85
C PRO A 368 -42.52 -7.82 12.28
N GLU A 369 -42.03 -7.88 11.05
CA GLU A 369 -41.66 -6.72 10.25
C GLU A 369 -42.85 -6.33 9.35
N PHE A 370 -43.29 -5.07 9.45
CA PHE A 370 -44.48 -4.57 8.75
C PHE A 370 -44.44 -3.04 8.52
N GLN A 371 -45.24 -2.56 7.57
CA GLN A 371 -45.34 -1.14 7.21
C GLN A 371 -46.27 -0.35 8.14
N ARG A 372 -45.74 0.49 9.02
CA ARG A 372 -46.54 1.17 10.07
C ARG A 372 -47.70 2.03 9.55
N GLU A 373 -47.62 2.52 8.31
CA GLU A 373 -48.60 3.43 7.72
C GLU A 373 -49.78 2.70 7.06
N GLY A 374 -49.62 1.43 6.67
CA GLY A 374 -50.66 0.67 5.97
C GLY A 374 -51.82 0.26 6.89
N ASP A 375 -53.05 0.40 6.43
CA ASP A 375 -54.24 -0.06 7.17
C ASP A 375 -54.51 -1.55 6.98
N ILE A 376 -53.97 -2.16 5.93
CA ILE A 376 -54.03 -3.60 5.72
C ILE A 376 -52.65 -4.21 5.93
N HIS A 377 -52.63 -5.32 6.67
CA HIS A 377 -51.46 -6.18 6.77
C HIS A 377 -51.81 -7.62 6.38
N ILE A 378 -50.96 -8.19 5.54
CA ILE A 378 -51.07 -9.57 5.07
C ILE A 378 -50.22 -10.48 5.98
N TRP A 379 -50.82 -11.60 6.34
CA TRP A 379 -50.18 -12.75 6.98
C TRP A 379 -50.26 -13.97 6.07
N ARG A 380 -49.47 -15.01 6.37
CA ARG A 380 -49.42 -16.22 5.53
C ARG A 380 -50.79 -16.88 5.36
N ASN A 381 -51.62 -16.87 6.41
CA ASN A 381 -52.95 -17.50 6.44
C ASN A 381 -54.08 -16.56 6.89
N ALA A 382 -53.82 -15.26 7.06
CA ALA A 382 -54.82 -14.30 7.52
C ALA A 382 -54.56 -12.91 6.93
N THR A 383 -55.53 -12.02 7.04
CA THR A 383 -55.37 -10.60 6.73
C THR A 383 -55.90 -9.79 7.90
N THR A 384 -55.28 -8.65 8.21
CA THR A 384 -55.72 -7.77 9.30
C THR A 384 -55.99 -6.38 8.75
N LEU A 385 -57.15 -5.83 9.09
CA LEU A 385 -57.59 -4.49 8.75
C LEU A 385 -57.59 -3.62 10.01
N PHE A 386 -56.81 -2.55 9.98
CA PHE A 386 -56.72 -1.54 11.02
C PHE A 386 -57.52 -0.31 10.60
N MET A 387 -58.52 0.04 11.41
CA MET A 387 -59.34 1.22 11.18
C MET A 387 -58.99 2.27 12.23
N ASN A 388 -58.38 3.36 11.77
CA ASN A 388 -58.12 4.52 12.60
C ASN A 388 -59.34 5.43 12.55
N ALA A 389 -60.16 5.47 13.60
CA ALA A 389 -61.07 6.60 13.74
C ALA A 389 -60.36 7.74 14.43
N SER A 390 -60.16 8.81 13.67
CA SER A 390 -59.74 10.09 14.19
C SER A 390 -60.84 10.78 15.02
N SER A 391 -62.11 10.41 14.84
CA SER A 391 -63.25 10.96 15.59
C SER A 391 -64.36 9.93 15.81
N ALA A 392 -65.02 10.03 16.98
CA ALA A 392 -66.22 9.30 17.38
C ALA A 392 -67.32 9.30 16.30
N VAL A 393 -67.44 10.40 15.57
CA VAL A 393 -68.46 10.61 14.53
C VAL A 393 -68.27 9.63 13.37
N PHE A 394 -67.03 9.26 13.04
CA PHE A 394 -66.76 8.28 11.98
C PHE A 394 -67.35 6.90 12.31
N TYR A 395 -67.38 6.49 13.58
CA TYR A 395 -67.93 5.18 13.95
C TYR A 395 -69.44 5.07 13.75
N ARG A 396 -70.16 6.16 14.00
CA ARG A 396 -71.63 6.20 13.86
C ARG A 396 -72.09 5.99 12.42
N TYR A 397 -71.36 6.55 11.46
CA TYR A 397 -71.72 6.49 10.04
C TYR A 397 -71.09 5.31 9.30
N MET A 398 -69.97 4.81 9.82
CA MET A 398 -69.24 3.71 9.18
C MET A 398 -69.95 2.37 9.39
N PHE A 399 -70.39 2.07 10.62
CA PHE A 399 -71.05 0.81 10.94
C PHE A 399 -72.57 0.95 10.92
N GLN A 400 -73.21 0.19 10.04
CA GLN A 400 -74.66 0.08 9.93
C GLN A 400 -75.13 -1.17 10.69
N GLU A 401 -76.10 -0.99 11.58
CA GLU A 401 -76.71 -2.07 12.34
C GLU A 401 -78.09 -2.37 11.77
N VAL A 402 -78.34 -3.63 11.45
CA VAL A 402 -79.64 -4.09 10.95
C VAL A 402 -80.07 -5.32 11.74
N MET A 403 -81.32 -5.33 12.17
CA MET A 403 -81.96 -6.51 12.76
C MET A 403 -82.66 -7.28 11.65
N ARG A 404 -82.24 -8.53 11.40
CA ARG A 404 -82.94 -9.45 10.49
C ARG A 404 -83.12 -10.79 11.18
N HIS A 405 -84.31 -11.37 11.08
CA HIS A 405 -84.66 -12.65 11.71
C HIS A 405 -84.32 -12.71 13.22
N GLY A 406 -84.53 -11.61 13.95
CA GLY A 406 -84.21 -11.51 15.38
C GLY A 406 -82.72 -11.49 15.72
N ARG A 407 -81.83 -11.53 14.73
CA ARG A 407 -80.38 -11.45 14.92
C ARG A 407 -79.87 -10.07 14.53
N LYS A 408 -78.89 -9.59 15.29
CA LYS A 408 -78.20 -8.33 15.03
C LYS A 408 -77.07 -8.56 14.04
N HIS A 409 -77.10 -7.81 12.94
CA HIS A 409 -76.04 -7.80 11.94
C HIS A 409 -75.41 -6.42 11.90
N VAL A 410 -74.08 -6.40 11.74
CA VAL A 410 -73.31 -5.16 11.59
C VAL A 410 -72.52 -5.29 10.29
N PHE A 411 -72.67 -4.32 9.41
CA PHE A 411 -71.85 -4.21 8.22
C PHE A 411 -71.36 -2.78 8.06
N PHE A 412 -70.26 -2.60 7.34
CA PHE A 412 -69.69 -1.29 7.10
C PHE A 412 -69.04 -1.21 5.73
N ARG A 413 -68.87 0.03 5.28
CA ARG A 413 -68.18 0.34 4.03
C ARG A 413 -66.82 0.96 4.34
N TRP A 414 -65.80 0.46 3.67
CA TRP A 414 -64.42 0.92 3.82
C TRP A 414 -63.94 1.51 2.51
N ALA A 415 -63.92 2.85 2.45
CA ALA A 415 -63.53 3.64 1.27
C ALA A 415 -62.09 4.18 1.33
N ARG A 416 -61.36 3.97 2.45
CA ARG A 416 -59.97 4.46 2.62
C ARG A 416 -58.97 3.46 2.04
N CYS A 417 -59.03 3.25 0.73
CA CYS A 417 -58.31 2.18 0.04
C CYS A 417 -56.96 2.60 -0.56
N GLN A 418 -56.36 3.71 -0.11
CA GLN A 418 -55.12 4.28 -0.69
C GLN A 418 -53.91 3.32 -0.64
N GLY A 419 -53.92 2.34 0.27
CA GLY A 419 -52.87 1.33 0.41
C GLY A 419 -53.19 -0.03 -0.21
N VAL A 420 -54.30 -0.17 -0.94
CA VAL A 420 -54.72 -1.46 -1.53
C VAL A 420 -54.00 -1.66 -2.86
N THR A 421 -52.98 -2.52 -2.87
CA THR A 421 -52.29 -2.96 -4.09
C THR A 421 -53.07 -4.11 -4.76
N PRO A 422 -52.86 -4.39 -6.06
CA PRO A 422 -53.53 -5.51 -6.74
C PRO A 422 -53.38 -6.86 -6.01
N PRO A 423 -52.21 -7.24 -5.45
CA PRO A 423 -52.10 -8.46 -4.64
C PRO A 423 -52.93 -8.44 -3.34
N ILE A 424 -53.10 -7.26 -2.72
CA ILE A 424 -53.98 -7.11 -1.55
C ILE A 424 -55.43 -7.28 -1.97
N LEU A 425 -55.83 -6.70 -3.11
CA LEU A 425 -57.17 -6.85 -3.68
C LEU A 425 -57.49 -8.33 -3.92
N GLU A 426 -56.59 -9.08 -4.57
CA GLU A 426 -56.72 -10.53 -4.77
C GLU A 426 -56.85 -11.28 -3.44
N ARG A 427 -56.08 -10.89 -2.43
CA ARG A 427 -56.14 -11.49 -1.10
C ARG A 427 -57.49 -11.23 -0.41
N LEU A 428 -58.04 -10.02 -0.56
CA LEU A 428 -59.34 -9.65 -0.01
C LEU A 428 -60.50 -10.42 -0.70
N ARG A 429 -60.36 -10.73 -1.99
CA ARG A 429 -61.34 -11.59 -2.71
C ARG A 429 -61.39 -13.02 -2.18
N GLN A 430 -60.32 -13.49 -1.54
CA GLN A 430 -60.22 -14.84 -0.95
C GLN A 430 -60.72 -14.90 0.51
N VAL A 431 -61.26 -13.80 1.03
CA VAL A 431 -61.75 -13.72 2.40
C VAL A 431 -63.06 -14.49 2.56
N GLN A 432 -63.33 -15.01 3.76
CA GLN A 432 -64.61 -15.61 4.12
C GLN A 432 -65.78 -14.73 3.67
N LYS A 433 -66.79 -15.32 3.01
CA LYS A 433 -67.96 -14.58 2.53
C LYS A 433 -68.88 -14.19 3.68
N GLY A 434 -69.47 -13.00 3.59
CA GLY A 434 -70.61 -12.59 4.41
C GLY A 434 -71.93 -13.15 3.88
N ALA A 435 -73.02 -12.82 4.55
CA ALA A 435 -74.36 -13.19 4.14
C ALA A 435 -74.82 -12.35 2.95
N GLU A 436 -75.19 -13.01 1.85
CA GLU A 436 -75.43 -12.37 0.55
C GLU A 436 -76.56 -11.34 0.55
N HIS A 437 -77.53 -11.47 1.45
CA HIS A 437 -78.65 -10.54 1.55
C HIS A 437 -78.29 -9.16 2.11
N PHE A 438 -77.05 -8.96 2.58
CA PHE A 438 -76.50 -7.64 2.92
C PHE A 438 -75.62 -7.05 1.80
N ARG A 439 -75.54 -7.74 0.66
CA ARG A 439 -74.89 -7.21 -0.52
C ARG A 439 -75.67 -6.01 -1.05
N ILE A 440 -74.95 -5.04 -1.59
CA ILE A 440 -75.49 -3.87 -2.26
C ILE A 440 -75.46 -4.15 -3.77
N ASP A 441 -76.51 -3.76 -4.50
CA ASP A 441 -76.75 -4.11 -5.90
C ASP A 441 -75.62 -3.68 -6.88
N ASP A 442 -74.79 -2.71 -6.49
CA ASP A 442 -73.66 -2.19 -7.29
C ASP A 442 -72.30 -2.89 -7.04
N ASN A 443 -72.22 -3.87 -6.14
CA ASN A 443 -70.93 -4.47 -5.76
C ASN A 443 -70.48 -5.53 -6.77
N TYR A 444 -69.24 -5.43 -7.26
CA TYR A 444 -68.62 -6.46 -8.08
C TYR A 444 -68.38 -7.73 -7.27
N TYR A 445 -68.83 -8.86 -7.82
CA TYR A 445 -68.41 -10.18 -7.38
C TYR A 445 -67.23 -10.55 -8.24
N ASP A 446 -66.13 -10.85 -7.59
CA ASP A 446 -64.92 -11.16 -8.29
C ASP A 446 -64.61 -12.58 -7.85
N LEU A 447 -65.35 -13.55 -8.43
CA LEU A 447 -65.21 -14.98 -8.14
C LEU A 447 -63.72 -15.35 -8.26
N PRO A 448 -63.05 -15.79 -7.19
CA PRO A 448 -61.84 -16.55 -7.39
C PRO A 448 -62.24 -17.88 -8.02
N ASN A 449 -61.51 -18.29 -9.06
CA ASN A 449 -61.54 -19.68 -9.52
C ASN A 449 -61.41 -20.59 -8.29
N LEU A 450 -62.29 -21.61 -8.21
CA LEU A 450 -62.52 -22.57 -7.12
C LEU A 450 -61.30 -23.43 -6.71
N ILE A 451 -60.07 -22.95 -6.90
CA ILE A 451 -58.84 -23.72 -6.74
C ILE A 451 -58.29 -23.62 -5.30
N ASP A 452 -58.62 -22.57 -4.54
CA ASP A 452 -58.19 -22.45 -3.13
C ASP A 452 -59.26 -23.04 -2.17
N PRO A 453 -58.97 -24.14 -1.44
CA PRO A 453 -59.97 -24.90 -0.69
C PRO A 453 -60.40 -24.28 0.65
N GLU A 454 -59.72 -23.25 1.15
CA GLU A 454 -60.04 -22.66 2.47
C GLU A 454 -60.13 -21.13 2.44
N PRO A 455 -61.27 -20.54 2.86
CA PRO A 455 -61.43 -19.09 2.94
C PRO A 455 -60.50 -18.50 4.00
N LYS A 456 -59.82 -17.41 3.65
CA LYS A 456 -58.84 -16.77 4.54
C LYS A 456 -59.56 -15.79 5.49
N PRO A 457 -59.30 -15.83 6.80
CA PRO A 457 -59.94 -14.90 7.74
C PRO A 457 -59.38 -13.48 7.58
N LEU A 458 -60.28 -12.49 7.66
CA LEU A 458 -59.97 -11.07 7.74
C LEU A 458 -60.31 -10.57 9.15
N LEU A 459 -59.34 -10.03 9.87
CA LEU A 459 -59.45 -9.63 11.27
C LEU A 459 -59.59 -8.11 11.36
N LEU A 460 -60.60 -7.62 12.08
CA LEU A 460 -60.84 -6.20 12.26
C LEU A 460 -60.27 -5.67 13.57
N PHE A 461 -59.46 -4.62 13.48
CA PHE A 461 -58.95 -3.85 14.61
C PHE A 461 -59.37 -2.40 14.51
N ILE A 462 -60.04 -1.91 15.54
CA ILE A 462 -60.57 -0.56 15.60
C ILE A 462 -59.75 0.26 16.59
N GLN A 463 -59.23 1.42 16.18
CA GLN A 463 -58.49 2.31 17.07
C GLN A 463 -59.44 3.24 17.84
N PHE A 464 -59.48 3.13 19.17
CA PHE A 464 -60.16 4.16 19.96
C PHE A 464 -59.49 5.54 19.71
N PRO A 465 -60.22 6.67 19.66
CA PRO A 465 -59.61 7.98 19.38
C PRO A 465 -58.41 8.25 20.29
N LYS A 466 -57.20 8.34 19.71
CA LYS A 466 -55.92 8.49 20.41
C LYS A 466 -55.58 7.36 21.42
N GLY A 467 -56.26 6.22 21.33
CA GLY A 467 -56.16 5.09 22.26
C GLY A 467 -55.61 3.79 21.63
N PRO A 468 -55.71 2.67 22.36
CA PRO A 468 -55.30 1.35 21.88
C PRO A 468 -56.23 0.82 20.79
N TYR A 469 -55.74 -0.19 20.05
CA TYR A 469 -56.58 -0.95 19.13
C TYR A 469 -57.39 -1.98 19.91
N ILE A 470 -58.63 -2.17 19.48
CA ILE A 470 -59.57 -3.16 19.99
C ILE A 470 -59.81 -4.18 18.87
N TYR A 471 -59.73 -5.47 19.21
CA TYR A 471 -60.09 -6.51 18.26
C TYR A 471 -61.61 -6.72 18.22
N CYS A 472 -62.22 -6.52 17.06
CA CYS A 472 -63.67 -6.58 16.88
C CYS A 472 -64.16 -7.91 16.31
N GLY A 473 -63.28 -8.79 15.85
CA GLY A 473 -63.65 -10.09 15.29
C GLY A 473 -63.29 -10.25 13.82
N ARG A 474 -63.90 -11.24 13.19
CA ARG A 474 -63.70 -11.61 11.77
C ARG A 474 -64.70 -10.90 10.87
N LEU A 475 -64.24 -10.57 9.68
CA LEU A 475 -65.02 -9.94 8.64
C LEU A 475 -65.39 -10.92 7.54
N GLY A 476 -66.66 -10.86 7.14
CA GLY A 476 -67.21 -11.48 5.95
C GLY A 476 -67.18 -10.49 4.79
N PHE A 477 -66.63 -10.89 3.66
CA PHE A 477 -66.59 -10.10 2.43
C PHE A 477 -67.98 -10.06 1.76
N LEU A 478 -68.48 -8.85 1.46
CA LEU A 478 -69.76 -8.63 0.76
C LEU A 478 -69.58 -8.10 -0.68
N GLY A 479 -68.34 -7.82 -1.10
CA GLY A 479 -68.02 -7.28 -2.42
C GLY A 479 -67.32 -5.92 -2.35
N TYR A 480 -66.98 -5.37 -3.52
CA TYR A 480 -66.35 -4.05 -3.64
C TYR A 480 -66.86 -3.28 -4.86
N ARG A 481 -66.74 -1.95 -4.82
CA ARG A 481 -66.93 -1.03 -5.95
C ARG A 481 -65.56 -0.53 -6.39
N SER A 482 -65.32 -0.40 -7.69
CA SER A 482 -64.02 0.02 -8.23
C SER A 482 -63.85 1.54 -8.31
N ASP A 483 -64.93 2.31 -8.39
CA ASP A 483 -64.89 3.76 -8.57
C ASP A 483 -66.00 4.49 -7.77
N PRO A 484 -65.68 5.13 -6.63
CA PRO A 484 -64.41 5.04 -5.91
C PRO A 484 -64.18 3.62 -5.32
N LEU A 485 -62.91 3.22 -5.15
CA LEU A 485 -62.56 1.91 -4.59
C LEU A 485 -63.08 1.79 -3.15
N GLU A 486 -64.06 0.91 -2.94
CA GLU A 486 -64.74 0.76 -1.67
C GLU A 486 -65.14 -0.68 -1.40
N PHE A 487 -64.83 -1.18 -0.22
CA PHE A 487 -65.13 -2.55 0.19
C PHE A 487 -66.31 -2.57 1.16
N SER A 488 -67.18 -3.57 1.00
CA SER A 488 -68.27 -3.84 1.93
C SER A 488 -67.96 -5.08 2.76
N PHE A 489 -68.05 -4.97 4.08
CA PHE A 489 -67.78 -6.07 5.01
C PHE A 489 -68.90 -6.25 6.02
N GLN A 490 -69.21 -7.50 6.36
CA GLN A 490 -70.05 -7.89 7.49
C GLN A 490 -69.16 -8.28 8.67
N LEU A 491 -69.48 -7.85 9.88
CA LEU A 491 -68.88 -8.39 11.09
C LEU A 491 -69.55 -9.73 11.44
N LEU A 492 -68.79 -10.82 11.43
CA LEU A 492 -69.32 -12.17 11.62
C LEU A 492 -69.56 -12.49 13.10
N ASP A 493 -68.71 -11.97 13.98
CA ASP A 493 -68.69 -12.33 15.41
C ASP A 493 -69.50 -11.34 16.27
N VAL A 494 -70.49 -10.66 15.67
CA VAL A 494 -71.33 -9.66 16.36
C VAL A 494 -72.05 -10.25 17.57
N SER A 495 -72.47 -11.51 17.51
CA SER A 495 -73.21 -12.16 18.59
C SER A 495 -72.37 -12.43 19.84
N ALA A 496 -71.06 -12.68 19.66
CA ALA A 496 -70.12 -12.92 20.75
C ALA A 496 -69.49 -11.63 21.27
N LEU A 497 -69.58 -10.54 20.49
CA LEU A 497 -69.03 -9.25 20.83
C LEU A 497 -70.07 -8.38 21.55
N ASN A 498 -69.68 -7.71 22.65
CA ASN A 498 -70.52 -6.67 23.24
C ASN A 498 -70.48 -5.38 22.39
N TRP A 499 -71.03 -5.46 21.18
CA TRP A 499 -71.00 -4.39 20.20
C TRP A 499 -71.68 -3.12 20.73
N GLY A 500 -72.75 -3.26 21.54
CA GLY A 500 -73.41 -2.13 22.18
C GLY A 500 -72.49 -1.35 23.12
N GLN A 501 -71.65 -2.04 23.90
CA GLN A 501 -70.64 -1.39 24.75
C GLN A 501 -69.58 -0.69 23.89
N LEU A 502 -69.06 -1.33 22.85
CA LEU A 502 -68.07 -0.72 21.95
C LEU A 502 -68.61 0.54 21.26
N ARG A 503 -69.84 0.47 20.74
CA ARG A 503 -70.49 1.61 20.09
C ARG A 503 -70.72 2.77 21.07
N ARG A 504 -71.16 2.49 22.30
CA ARG A 504 -71.34 3.52 23.34
C ARG A 504 -70.02 4.16 23.76
N LEU A 505 -68.96 3.37 23.91
CA LEU A 505 -67.63 3.89 24.23
C LEU A 505 -67.12 4.81 23.14
N SER A 506 -67.31 4.43 21.87
CA SER A 506 -66.97 5.28 20.73
C SER A 506 -67.80 6.57 20.66
N MET A 507 -68.99 6.62 21.27
CA MET A 507 -69.86 7.81 21.29
C MET A 507 -69.59 8.73 22.48
N LYS A 508 -69.29 8.19 23.68
CA LYS A 508 -69.03 8.99 24.91
C LYS A 508 -67.74 9.82 24.86
N SER A 509 -66.83 9.56 23.94
CA SER A 509 -65.64 10.42 23.72
C SER A 509 -65.96 11.73 22.99
N GLY A 510 -67.23 12.01 22.70
CA GLY A 510 -67.70 13.13 21.87
C GLY A 510 -68.13 14.41 22.59
N ASP A 511 -68.09 14.52 23.91
CA ASP A 511 -68.53 15.76 24.59
C ASP A 511 -67.65 16.98 24.23
N ASP A 512 -66.41 16.78 23.77
CA ASP A 512 -65.57 17.85 23.23
C ASP A 512 -65.79 18.11 21.72
N THR A 513 -66.62 17.29 21.05
CA THR A 513 -66.93 17.43 19.60
C THR A 513 -68.17 18.25 19.32
N GLU A 514 -69.00 18.55 20.32
CA GLU A 514 -70.12 19.49 20.16
C GLU A 514 -69.57 20.91 19.84
N ALA A 515 -68.47 21.31 20.50
CA ALA A 515 -67.75 22.55 20.21
C ALA A 515 -67.08 22.58 18.82
N LEU A 516 -66.60 21.43 18.31
CA LEU A 516 -66.05 21.32 16.95
C LEU A 516 -67.15 21.31 15.88
N SER A 517 -68.31 20.72 16.18
CA SER A 517 -69.50 20.73 15.32
C SER A 517 -70.05 22.14 15.15
N GLU A 518 -70.13 22.93 16.23
CA GLU A 518 -70.49 24.35 16.15
C GLU A 518 -69.48 25.17 15.34
N TYR A 519 -68.18 24.90 15.50
CA TYR A 519 -67.14 25.59 14.74
C TYR A 519 -67.17 25.23 13.24
N GLU A 520 -67.35 23.95 12.88
CA GLU A 520 -67.48 23.53 11.48
C GLU A 520 -68.74 24.09 10.84
N ALA A 521 -69.87 24.13 11.55
CA ALA A 521 -71.09 24.80 11.10
C ALA A 521 -70.84 26.29 10.84
N LYS A 522 -70.19 27.00 11.77
CA LYS A 522 -69.82 28.43 11.61
C LYS A 522 -68.85 28.65 10.45
N ARG A 523 -67.92 27.73 10.22
CA ARG A 523 -66.96 27.80 9.11
C ARG A 523 -67.66 27.63 7.76
N LEU A 524 -68.59 26.67 7.63
CA LEU A 524 -69.38 26.48 6.42
C LEU A 524 -70.31 27.67 6.16
N GLN A 525 -70.95 28.19 7.21
CA GLN A 525 -71.78 29.40 7.13
C GLN A 525 -70.98 30.61 6.63
N ARG A 526 -69.75 30.83 7.15
CA ARG A 526 -68.84 31.89 6.64
C ARG A 526 -68.39 31.68 5.20
N MET A 527 -68.19 30.43 4.77
CA MET A 527 -67.84 30.14 3.37
C MET A 527 -69.01 30.44 2.44
N GLU A 528 -70.23 30.11 2.84
CA GLU A 528 -71.44 30.40 2.08
C GLU A 528 -71.73 31.91 2.06
N GLU A 529 -71.59 32.61 3.19
CA GLU A 529 -71.67 34.08 3.26
C GLU A 529 -70.62 34.75 2.37
N ASN A 530 -69.37 34.28 2.37
CA ASN A 530 -68.33 34.79 1.48
C ASN A 530 -68.66 34.51 0.00
N GLN A 531 -69.24 33.35 -0.33
CA GLN A 531 -69.69 33.06 -1.69
C GLN A 531 -70.85 33.97 -2.11
N ARG A 532 -71.82 34.21 -1.22
CA ARG A 532 -72.93 35.16 -1.47
C ARG A 532 -72.41 36.59 -1.62
N MET A 533 -71.46 37.00 -0.78
CA MET A 533 -70.83 38.32 -0.85
C MET A 533 -70.06 38.49 -2.16
N LEU A 534 -69.24 37.50 -2.55
CA LEU A 534 -68.54 37.51 -3.84
C LEU A 534 -69.48 37.52 -5.03
N ALA A 535 -70.62 36.82 -4.96
CA ALA A 535 -71.65 36.86 -5.98
C ALA A 535 -72.33 38.24 -6.05
N SER A 536 -72.59 38.88 -4.90
CA SER A 536 -73.19 40.23 -4.82
C SER A 536 -72.26 41.35 -5.32
N LEU A 537 -70.95 41.11 -5.33
CA LEU A 537 -69.96 42.07 -5.83
C LEU A 537 -69.82 42.05 -7.37
N GLU A 538 -70.58 41.21 -8.08
CA GLU A 538 -70.61 41.09 -9.55
C GLU A 538 -69.21 41.05 -10.20
N LEU A 539 -68.22 40.52 -9.48
CA LEU A 539 -66.85 40.50 -9.97
C LEU A 539 -66.79 39.57 -11.20
N PRO A 540 -66.25 40.04 -12.35
CA PRO A 540 -66.16 39.22 -13.56
C PRO A 540 -65.41 37.93 -13.23
N SER A 541 -66.09 36.79 -13.29
CA SER A 541 -65.46 35.50 -13.02
C SER A 541 -64.38 35.30 -14.08
N MET A 542 -63.12 35.44 -13.70
CA MET A 542 -61.99 35.27 -14.61
C MET A 542 -62.02 33.84 -15.10
N SER A 543 -62.40 33.65 -16.38
CA SER A 543 -62.43 32.34 -17.02
C SER A 543 -61.05 31.70 -16.89
N ARG A 544 -60.99 30.57 -16.17
CA ARG A 544 -59.74 29.84 -15.96
C ARG A 544 -59.19 29.47 -17.33
N ARG A 545 -58.03 30.04 -17.67
CA ARG A 545 -57.29 29.78 -18.91
C ARG A 545 -57.11 28.28 -19.11
N SER A 546 -57.74 27.75 -20.16
CA SER A 546 -57.51 26.41 -20.67
C SER A 546 -56.08 26.29 -21.20
N LEU A 547 -55.50 25.10 -21.03
CA LEU A 547 -54.15 24.76 -21.44
C LEU A 547 -53.98 24.93 -22.96
N ARG A 548 -52.98 25.73 -23.33
CA ARG A 548 -52.62 26.10 -24.70
C ARG A 548 -51.91 24.93 -25.41
N PRO A 549 -52.34 24.50 -26.61
CA PRO A 549 -51.60 23.51 -27.39
C PRO A 549 -50.43 24.17 -28.16
N LEU A 550 -49.26 23.52 -28.13
CA LEU A 550 -48.07 23.89 -28.90
C LEU A 550 -48.26 23.48 -30.37
N VAL A 551 -48.36 24.46 -31.27
CA VAL A 551 -48.31 24.24 -32.72
C VAL A 551 -46.94 24.72 -33.24
N ALA A 552 -46.24 23.79 -33.90
CA ALA A 552 -44.95 24.01 -34.56
C ALA A 552 -45.08 24.98 -35.74
N LYS A 553 -44.14 25.93 -35.84
CA LYS A 553 -44.03 26.85 -36.98
C LYS A 553 -43.13 26.24 -38.06
N SER A 554 -43.69 26.00 -39.24
CA SER A 554 -42.94 25.76 -40.48
C SER A 554 -42.45 27.08 -41.07
N ALA A 555 -41.20 27.07 -41.53
CA ALA A 555 -40.51 28.18 -42.17
C ALA A 555 -41.13 28.54 -43.53
N ALA A 556 -41.47 29.81 -43.73
CA ALA A 556 -41.80 30.37 -45.02
C ALA A 556 -40.62 31.22 -45.52
N LYS A 557 -40.02 30.80 -46.64
CA LYS A 557 -39.06 31.58 -47.42
C LYS A 557 -39.80 32.78 -48.03
N LEU A 558 -39.32 33.99 -47.76
CA LEU A 558 -39.70 35.19 -48.48
C LEU A 558 -38.50 35.68 -49.30
N GLU A 559 -38.72 35.77 -50.60
CA GLU A 559 -37.82 36.33 -51.62
C GLU A 559 -37.45 37.80 -51.32
N PRO A 560 -36.23 38.26 -51.65
CA PRO A 560 -35.77 39.59 -51.30
C PRO A 560 -36.14 40.63 -52.36
N THR A 561 -37.04 41.55 -51.99
CA THR A 561 -37.38 42.73 -52.79
C THR A 561 -36.23 43.75 -52.80
N ARG A 562 -35.79 44.13 -54.01
CA ARG A 562 -34.89 45.25 -54.33
C ARG A 562 -35.07 46.46 -53.40
N ARG A 563 -34.09 46.79 -52.55
CA ARG A 563 -34.05 48.06 -51.82
C ARG A 563 -32.64 48.66 -51.67
N SER A 564 -32.48 49.83 -52.28
CA SER A 564 -31.74 51.02 -51.83
C SER A 564 -30.22 50.92 -51.54
N SER A 565 -29.43 51.45 -52.48
CA SER A 565 -27.99 51.78 -52.37
C SER A 565 -27.60 52.52 -51.06
N ARG A 566 -28.54 53.27 -50.46
CA ARG A 566 -28.32 53.98 -49.19
C ARG A 566 -28.23 53.05 -47.98
N GLN A 567 -28.91 51.91 -48.01
CA GLN A 567 -28.74 50.87 -46.97
C GLN A 567 -27.43 50.12 -47.12
N GLN A 568 -26.94 49.93 -48.35
CA GLN A 568 -25.66 49.26 -48.60
C GLN A 568 -24.49 50.07 -48.02
N LYS A 569 -24.48 51.40 -48.20
CA LYS A 569 -23.49 52.28 -47.55
C LYS A 569 -23.55 52.23 -46.01
N ARG A 570 -24.76 52.18 -45.43
CA ARG A 570 -24.92 52.04 -43.97
C ARG A 570 -24.43 50.68 -43.45
N ARG A 571 -24.63 49.61 -44.22
CA ARG A 571 -24.10 48.28 -43.88
C ARG A 571 -22.57 48.25 -43.92
N VAL A 572 -21.96 48.84 -44.95
CA VAL A 572 -20.49 48.92 -45.04
C VAL A 572 -19.91 49.71 -43.86
N VAL A 573 -20.50 50.85 -43.49
CA VAL A 573 -20.05 51.63 -42.32
C VAL A 573 -20.28 50.84 -41.01
N ALA A 574 -21.40 50.16 -40.86
CA ALA A 574 -21.67 49.34 -39.68
C ALA A 574 -20.75 48.12 -39.58
N GLU A 575 -20.40 47.49 -40.71
CA GLU A 575 -19.44 46.39 -40.79
C GLU A 575 -18.02 46.86 -40.46
N GLN A 576 -17.60 48.02 -40.96
CA GLN A 576 -16.31 48.62 -40.59
C GLN A 576 -16.24 48.93 -39.09
N GLN A 577 -17.30 49.52 -38.51
CA GLN A 577 -17.36 49.75 -37.06
C GLN A 577 -17.40 48.46 -36.25
N ALA A 578 -18.04 47.40 -36.76
CA ALA A 578 -18.05 46.10 -36.10
C ALA A 578 -16.66 45.45 -36.13
N GLN A 579 -15.95 45.53 -37.25
CA GLN A 579 -14.58 45.04 -37.37
C GLN A 579 -13.61 45.81 -36.46
N GLU A 580 -13.77 47.14 -36.36
CA GLU A 580 -12.96 47.97 -35.47
C GLU A 580 -13.18 47.61 -34.00
N ARG A 581 -14.45 47.39 -33.58
CA ARG A 581 -14.76 46.90 -32.22
C ARG A 581 -14.16 45.52 -31.96
N GLN A 582 -14.22 44.60 -32.92
CA GLN A 582 -13.61 43.28 -32.77
C GLN A 582 -12.08 43.35 -32.61
N LEU A 583 -11.42 44.23 -33.38
CA LEU A 583 -9.99 44.50 -33.25
C LEU A 583 -9.64 45.13 -31.89
N GLU A 584 -10.47 46.04 -31.40
CA GLU A 584 -10.29 46.66 -30.09
C GLU A 584 -10.50 45.65 -28.95
N GLU A 585 -11.51 44.80 -29.03
CA GLU A 585 -11.73 43.69 -28.10
C GLU A 585 -10.56 42.71 -28.09
N GLN A 586 -10.01 42.35 -29.26
CA GLN A 586 -8.80 41.52 -29.35
C GLN A 586 -7.61 42.19 -28.66
N ARG A 587 -7.38 43.49 -28.90
CA ARG A 587 -6.32 44.25 -28.22
C ARG A 587 -6.52 44.31 -26.71
N GLN A 588 -7.76 44.43 -26.23
CA GLN A 588 -8.05 44.39 -24.80
C GLN A 588 -7.78 43.02 -24.18
N LEU A 589 -8.16 41.94 -24.87
CA LEU A 589 -7.85 40.58 -24.46
C LEU A 589 -6.35 40.32 -24.42
N GLU A 590 -5.60 40.80 -25.41
CA GLU A 590 -4.14 40.70 -25.43
C GLU A 590 -3.51 41.45 -24.24
N ARG A 591 -3.95 42.68 -23.94
CA ARG A 591 -3.50 43.44 -22.76
C ARG A 591 -3.79 42.70 -21.45
N GLN A 592 -4.99 42.12 -21.31
CA GLN A 592 -5.32 41.31 -20.13
C GLN A 592 -4.47 40.05 -20.03
N SER A 593 -4.18 39.40 -21.17
CA SER A 593 -3.31 38.23 -21.22
C SER A 593 -1.87 38.56 -20.82
N ALA A 594 -1.35 39.71 -21.26
CA ALA A 594 -0.02 40.20 -20.91
C ALA A 594 0.07 40.51 -19.41
N GLN A 595 -0.92 41.20 -18.85
CA GLN A 595 -0.98 41.48 -17.41
C GLN A 595 -1.08 40.19 -16.57
N ARG A 596 -1.81 39.17 -17.04
CA ARG A 596 -1.85 37.86 -16.36
C ARG A 596 -0.48 37.19 -16.36
N LYS A 597 0.21 37.16 -17.51
CA LYS A 597 1.56 36.60 -17.62
C LYS A 597 2.56 37.32 -16.72
N GLU A 598 2.45 38.65 -16.60
CA GLU A 598 3.31 39.44 -15.72
C GLU A 598 3.05 39.13 -14.24
N ARG A 599 1.78 39.03 -13.82
CA ARG A 599 1.43 38.63 -12.44
C ARG A 599 1.91 37.21 -12.13
N GLU A 600 1.79 36.29 -13.08
CA GLU A 600 2.31 34.92 -12.94
C GLU A 600 3.83 34.93 -12.78
N ALA A 601 4.55 35.70 -13.59
CA ALA A 601 6.01 35.84 -13.46
C ALA A 601 6.41 36.43 -12.09
N GLN A 602 5.69 37.44 -11.59
CA GLN A 602 5.93 38.00 -10.25
C GLN A 602 5.65 36.98 -9.14
N ILE A 603 4.60 36.16 -9.27
CA ILE A 603 4.30 35.08 -8.32
C ILE A 603 5.43 34.03 -8.32
N VAL A 604 5.94 33.66 -9.49
CA VAL A 604 7.06 32.71 -9.61
C VAL A 604 8.32 33.27 -8.93
N LEU A 605 8.65 34.53 -9.16
CA LEU A 605 9.79 35.19 -8.48
C LEU A 605 9.62 35.21 -6.95
N LYS A 606 8.43 35.56 -6.44
CA LYS A 606 8.15 35.52 -5.00
C LYS A 606 8.26 34.11 -4.41
N ARG A 607 7.83 33.09 -5.15
CA ARG A 607 8.00 31.68 -4.72
C ARG A 607 9.46 31.30 -4.61
N GLN A 608 10.29 31.68 -5.58
CA GLN A 608 11.73 31.43 -5.53
C GLN A 608 12.40 32.13 -4.33
N GLN A 609 12.01 33.37 -4.02
CA GLN A 609 12.50 34.08 -2.83
C GLN A 609 12.12 33.36 -1.53
N ILE A 610 10.86 32.94 -1.37
CA ILE A 610 10.40 32.18 -0.20
C ILE A 610 11.14 30.85 -0.06
N GLU A 611 11.42 30.16 -1.17
CA GLU A 611 12.19 28.92 -1.16
C GLU A 611 13.64 29.13 -0.70
N LEU A 612 14.29 30.20 -1.16
CA LEU A 612 15.63 30.57 -0.71
C LEU A 612 15.65 30.90 0.79
N GLU A 613 14.66 31.64 1.29
CA GLU A 613 14.53 31.96 2.71
C GLU A 613 14.31 30.71 3.56
N ARG A 614 13.44 29.79 3.11
CA ARG A 614 13.24 28.49 3.77
C ARG A 614 14.51 27.65 3.81
N TYR A 615 15.31 27.70 2.74
CA TYR A 615 16.59 27.01 2.68
C TYR A 615 17.59 27.57 3.70
N GLN A 616 17.68 28.90 3.81
CA GLN A 616 18.52 29.56 4.81
C GLN A 616 18.09 29.23 6.24
N GLN A 617 16.79 29.30 6.54
CA GLN A 617 16.26 28.92 7.87
C GLN A 617 16.52 27.45 8.20
N LYS A 618 16.43 26.55 7.21
CA LYS A 618 16.74 25.14 7.41
C LYS A 618 18.21 24.92 7.76
N LEU A 619 19.12 25.63 7.08
CA LEU A 619 20.55 25.57 7.35
C LEU A 619 20.86 26.03 8.78
N GLN A 620 20.25 27.12 9.24
CA GLN A 620 20.40 27.62 10.60
C GLN A 620 19.90 26.62 11.65
N ARG A 621 18.74 25.98 11.43
CA ARG A 621 18.20 24.95 12.33
C ARG A 621 19.08 23.70 12.36
N GLU A 622 19.71 23.33 11.26
CA GLU A 622 20.65 22.21 11.22
C GLU A 622 21.92 22.51 12.02
N GLN A 623 22.48 23.72 11.88
CA GLN A 623 23.61 24.18 12.69
C GLN A 623 23.28 24.16 14.18
N GLN A 624 22.14 24.70 14.59
CA GLN A 624 21.69 24.65 16.00
C GLN A 624 21.54 23.21 16.53
N LYS A 625 20.97 22.30 15.73
CA LYS A 625 20.85 20.89 16.10
C LYS A 625 22.21 20.20 16.23
N GLU A 626 23.19 20.55 15.41
CA GLU A 626 24.55 20.03 15.54
C GLU A 626 25.23 20.55 16.81
N GLU A 627 25.07 21.84 17.14
CA GLU A 627 25.57 22.41 18.39
C GLU A 627 24.93 21.75 19.62
N GLU A 628 23.62 21.55 19.61
CA GLU A 628 22.95 20.82 20.70
C GLU A 628 23.43 19.39 20.83
N LYS A 629 23.68 18.69 19.72
CA LYS A 629 24.26 17.34 19.75
C LYS A 629 25.66 17.36 20.35
N ARG A 630 26.50 18.34 19.99
CA ARG A 630 27.83 18.53 20.59
C ARG A 630 27.72 18.79 22.09
N LYS A 631 26.79 19.64 22.54
CA LYS A 631 26.52 19.89 23.97
C LYS A 631 26.06 18.63 24.70
N LYS A 632 25.11 17.87 24.14
CA LYS A 632 24.62 16.60 24.71
C LYS A 632 25.71 15.53 24.77
N GLN A 633 26.58 15.45 23.76
CA GLN A 633 27.73 14.55 23.77
C GLN A 633 28.72 14.92 24.86
N LYS A 634 29.05 16.21 25.04
CA LYS A 634 29.90 16.69 26.14
C LYS A 634 29.32 16.35 27.51
N ILE A 635 28.02 16.57 27.72
CA ILE A 635 27.36 16.22 28.99
C ILE A 635 27.39 14.70 29.21
N LYS A 636 27.20 13.90 28.16
CA LYS A 636 27.22 12.44 28.27
C LYS A 636 28.63 11.92 28.59
N SER A 637 29.67 12.47 27.97
CA SER A 637 31.05 12.10 28.27
C SER A 637 31.42 12.47 29.71
N GLN A 638 31.04 13.67 30.17
CA GLN A 638 31.22 14.10 31.56
C GLN A 638 30.53 13.15 32.55
N LYS A 639 29.25 12.83 32.33
CA LYS A 639 28.53 11.88 33.20
C LYS A 639 29.11 10.46 33.18
N GLU A 640 29.66 10.04 32.04
CA GLU A 640 30.32 8.74 31.94
C GLU A 640 31.65 8.73 32.70
N GLU A 641 32.39 9.83 32.64
CA GLU A 641 33.63 10.05 33.39
C GLU A 641 33.37 10.10 34.89
N GLU A 642 32.35 10.83 35.36
CA GLU A 642 31.90 10.81 36.76
C GLU A 642 31.56 9.40 37.24
N ARG A 643 30.86 8.60 36.41
CA ARG A 643 30.55 7.19 36.73
C ARG A 643 31.79 6.30 36.73
N ARG A 644 32.81 6.59 35.92
CA ARG A 644 34.10 5.87 35.96
C ARG A 644 34.84 6.23 37.24
N GLN A 645 34.87 7.50 37.62
CA GLN A 645 35.48 7.95 38.87
C GLN A 645 34.79 7.33 40.09
N LEU A 646 33.45 7.29 40.11
CA LEU A 646 32.70 6.65 41.19
C LEU A 646 33.00 5.15 41.31
N ARG A 647 33.03 4.42 40.18
CA ARG A 647 33.38 2.99 40.18
C ARG A 647 34.81 2.76 40.66
N ASN A 648 35.75 3.62 40.28
CA ASN A 648 37.12 3.51 40.74
C ASN A 648 37.24 3.79 42.25
N ARG A 649 36.43 4.70 42.81
CA ARG A 649 36.36 4.92 44.27
C ARG A 649 35.81 3.69 44.99
N GLN A 650 34.71 3.12 44.49
CA GLN A 650 34.13 1.90 45.06
C GLN A 650 35.08 0.70 45.00
N LEU A 651 35.83 0.54 43.91
CA LEU A 651 36.83 -0.52 43.80
C LEU A 651 37.97 -0.33 44.81
N LYS A 652 38.42 0.92 45.03
CA LYS A 652 39.42 1.23 46.06
C LYS A 652 38.90 0.94 47.46
N GLU A 653 37.65 1.30 47.76
CA GLU A 653 37.02 0.98 49.06
C GLU A 653 36.98 -0.54 49.29
N ILE A 654 36.57 -1.33 48.29
CA ILE A 654 36.54 -2.79 48.37
C ILE A 654 37.96 -3.37 48.55
N GLU A 655 38.96 -2.84 47.84
CA GLU A 655 40.36 -3.27 48.00
C GLU A 655 40.90 -2.93 49.39
N GLU A 656 40.55 -1.77 49.94
CA GLU A 656 40.90 -1.37 51.29
C GLU A 656 40.22 -2.24 52.35
N GLU A 657 38.94 -2.57 52.18
CA GLU A 657 38.20 -3.49 53.05
C GLU A 657 38.81 -4.89 53.04
N ARG A 658 39.06 -5.46 51.85
CA ARG A 658 39.76 -6.76 51.73
C ARG A 658 41.14 -6.72 52.38
N SER A 659 41.85 -5.61 52.25
CA SER A 659 43.16 -5.42 52.90
C SER A 659 43.05 -5.29 54.42
N ARG A 660 41.91 -4.84 54.96
CA ARG A 660 41.64 -4.81 56.40
C ARG A 660 41.26 -6.20 56.90
N GLU A 661 40.37 -6.90 56.21
CA GLU A 661 39.98 -8.28 56.51
C GLU A 661 41.19 -9.21 56.48
N TRP A 662 42.04 -9.11 55.45
CA TRP A 662 43.27 -9.89 55.37
C TRP A 662 44.22 -9.59 56.53
N ARG A 663 44.37 -8.32 56.93
CA ARG A 663 45.15 -7.94 58.11
C ARG A 663 44.57 -8.49 59.42
N GLN A 664 43.25 -8.55 59.55
CA GLN A 664 42.58 -9.15 60.71
C GLN A 664 42.81 -10.66 60.74
N HIS A 665 42.59 -11.34 59.61
CA HIS A 665 42.83 -12.79 59.48
C HIS A 665 44.28 -13.15 59.80
N MET A 666 45.26 -12.36 59.34
CA MET A 666 46.67 -12.59 59.68
C MET A 666 46.94 -12.42 61.18
N LYS A 667 46.33 -11.43 61.84
CA LYS A 667 46.44 -11.25 63.30
C LYS A 667 45.79 -12.40 64.07
N GLU A 668 44.64 -12.88 63.62
CA GLU A 668 43.97 -14.05 64.21
C GLU A 668 44.82 -15.31 64.06
N GLN A 669 45.41 -15.52 62.88
CA GLN A 669 46.29 -16.65 62.62
C GLN A 669 47.57 -16.57 63.48
N GLU A 670 48.15 -15.38 63.67
CA GLU A 670 49.25 -15.17 64.62
C GLU A 670 48.83 -15.43 66.07
N SER A 671 47.64 -14.99 66.47
CA SER A 671 47.10 -15.27 67.81
C SER A 671 46.88 -16.78 68.03
N GLN A 672 46.37 -17.50 67.02
CA GLN A 672 46.22 -18.95 67.08
C GLN A 672 47.58 -19.65 67.22
N ARG A 673 48.58 -19.23 66.44
CA ARG A 673 49.95 -19.75 66.58
C ARG A 673 50.55 -19.47 67.95
N ARG A 674 50.27 -18.29 68.54
CA ARG A 674 50.70 -17.98 69.91
C ARG A 674 50.03 -18.91 70.92
N LEU A 675 48.72 -19.13 70.80
CA LEU A 675 47.99 -20.07 71.67
C LEU A 675 48.47 -21.52 71.49
N GLU A 676 48.78 -21.95 70.26
CA GLU A 676 49.35 -23.28 70.01
C GLU A 676 50.75 -23.43 70.63
N VAL A 677 51.60 -22.40 70.57
CA VAL A 677 52.91 -22.40 71.24
C VAL A 677 52.76 -22.35 72.76
N GLU A 678 51.77 -21.64 73.29
CA GLU A 678 51.46 -21.59 74.71
C GLU A 678 50.94 -22.96 75.20
N ALA A 679 50.03 -23.58 74.47
CA ALA A 679 49.52 -24.93 74.74
C ALA A 679 50.60 -26.03 74.67
N LEU A 680 51.63 -25.86 73.83
CA LEU A 680 52.78 -26.77 73.78
C LEU A 680 53.77 -26.56 74.93
N ASN A 681 53.73 -25.40 75.59
CA ASN A 681 54.53 -25.09 76.78
C ASN A 681 53.77 -25.34 78.09
N GLU A 682 52.47 -25.63 78.03
CA GLU A 682 51.71 -26.12 79.19
C GLU A 682 52.09 -27.58 79.46
N PRO A 683 52.60 -27.91 80.67
CA PRO A 683 52.93 -29.29 80.99
C PRO A 683 51.68 -30.16 80.94
N SER A 684 51.80 -31.33 80.30
CA SER A 684 50.73 -32.34 80.23
C SER A 684 50.09 -32.53 81.61
N PRO A 685 48.74 -32.62 81.71
CA PRO A 685 48.03 -32.80 82.98
C PRO A 685 48.61 -33.92 83.85
N GLU A 686 49.14 -34.98 83.22
CA GLU A 686 49.79 -36.11 83.90
C GLU A 686 51.08 -35.74 84.67
N VAL A 687 51.82 -34.70 84.24
CA VAL A 687 53.03 -34.21 84.94
C VAL A 687 52.66 -33.28 86.10
N VAL A 688 51.53 -32.58 86.01
CA VAL A 688 50.98 -31.76 87.10
C VAL A 688 50.40 -32.65 88.20
N ASP A 689 49.75 -33.75 87.82
CA ASP A 689 49.20 -34.72 88.78
C ASP A 689 50.27 -35.56 89.48
N GLN A 690 51.39 -35.88 88.82
CA GLN A 690 52.55 -36.53 89.47
C GLN A 690 53.28 -35.61 90.46
N ARG A 691 53.41 -34.31 90.17
CA ARG A 691 53.97 -33.33 91.13
C ARG A 691 53.06 -33.09 92.34
N ASN A 692 51.75 -33.20 92.19
CA ASN A 692 50.80 -33.06 93.29
C ASN A 692 50.69 -34.34 94.16
N ALA A 693 51.11 -35.50 93.64
CA ALA A 693 51.13 -36.77 94.37
C ALA A 693 52.39 -36.96 95.25
N GLU A 694 53.51 -36.30 94.94
CA GLU A 694 54.75 -36.35 95.74
C GLU A 694 54.77 -35.37 96.94
N CYS A 695 53.73 -34.55 97.10
CA CYS A 695 53.57 -33.61 98.22
C CYS A 695 52.49 -34.04 99.24
N LYS A 696 52.21 -35.35 99.37
CA LYS A 696 51.38 -35.90 100.46
C LYS A 696 52.11 -36.95 101.28
#